data_AF-A0A0D0AJ80-F1
#
_entry.id   AF-A0A0D0AJ80-F1
#
_cell.length_a   1.000
_cell.length_b   1.000
_cell.length_c   1.000
_cell.angle_alpha   90.00
_cell.angle_beta   90.00
_cell.angle_gamma   90.00
#
_symmetry.space_group_name_H-M   'P 1'
#
loop_
_entity.id
_entity.type
_entity.pdbx_description
1 polymer ?
#
loop_
_entity_poly.entity_id
_entity_poly.type
_entity_poly.pdbx_seq_one_letter_code
_entity_poly.pdbx_strand_id
1 'polypeptide(L)'
;MTHTIFSLEQNVYEEDHVPIVVEDVDENGISSPVLQRLIDSAQGAAVGVAATYRPDCTLSSLAFATLSRGLVIHFFTAKKQNPQQQKKKGQGPLVSRGRTLIQEQLLCDPDIQFYGYRLDRIALGLHLDLLLRINAAVDILSVSISDRRSLEALMNALGGEALLQKQNVKILFSHREGDMTTNDVALQAWAACRTAALPHMASRFARLSRIATDTITDAHLSDLAKISRDAEILESLKPTKVVNNVKDDLSISRGGTVNLECTRFRTRIMKNRDQVIHIETQTGNKLSTITGRAHHIDGRQAHIDVGARHPSGKVVRVTTIGKADLTAAESYRESVVLKALQGTIILTQNPFFCSIWEPSLKISWPPPTKDASSTAFVYNPSGTLNHSQYEAVERILSQEDRYRVLLIQGPPGTGKTTVMAASVDSIVRTGHKDRTVWLVAQSNVAVKNIAEKLDKVGFRDFKLLVARDFHYDWHEHLYERLEHCFIRSDMIINVGPVAIERLLLDAHTKTKTRVILCTLSMLSNPHISEIVLQVPVETVIFDEASQIEVGDYLPLLQRFQPTLQKMVFIGDDRQLAPFGQDDIGKLRSVFELPHLRRRAHFLDTQYRMPLVIGSFISHHVYNQKLMTVHNNNSRAACRFLDVKRGQEQRLGKSWANPKEITVVIHLARIYHRQGKQFRIITPYDGQRSAIERQLELAQLPWEDKIWLTVTAGNEEDHIIVSLVRTQGVGFLKNARRTNVMLTRCKMSMIICTNRDFVTKGKAASTLVGQLAGTMGPDAWLDARDIVNGILR
;
A
#
# COMPACT_ATOMS: atom_id res chain seq x y z
N MET A 1 -23.72 11.02 -32.18
CA MET A 1 -24.15 9.71 -31.65
C MET A 1 -23.49 8.69 -32.54
N THR A 2 -22.45 8.04 -32.05
CA THR A 2 -21.87 6.89 -32.74
C THR A 2 -22.77 5.70 -32.42
N HIS A 3 -23.59 5.31 -33.39
CA HIS A 3 -24.24 4.00 -33.41
C HIS A 3 -23.67 3.29 -34.62
N THR A 4 -22.81 2.31 -34.37
CA THR A 4 -22.19 1.52 -35.43
C THR A 4 -22.56 0.05 -35.23
N ILE A 5 -22.69 -0.67 -36.34
CA ILE A 5 -23.01 -2.09 -36.34
C ILE A 5 -21.94 -2.78 -37.16
N PHE A 6 -21.32 -3.81 -36.61
CA PHE A 6 -20.28 -4.57 -37.29
C PHE A 6 -20.39 -6.07 -37.00
N SER A 7 -19.73 -6.86 -37.83
CA SER A 7 -19.61 -8.30 -37.66
C SER A 7 -18.34 -8.61 -36.87
N LEU A 8 -18.44 -9.43 -35.82
CA LEU A 8 -17.30 -9.85 -35.01
C LEU A 8 -17.02 -11.33 -35.25
N GLU A 9 -15.83 -11.65 -35.73
CA GLU A 9 -15.30 -13.02 -35.79
C GLU A 9 -14.85 -13.47 -34.40
N GLN A 10 -15.04 -14.75 -34.05
CA GLN A 10 -14.60 -15.27 -32.75
C GLN A 10 -13.48 -16.30 -32.92
N ASN A 11 -12.35 -16.03 -32.27
CA ASN A 11 -11.13 -16.83 -32.37
C ASN A 11 -10.61 -17.31 -31.00
N VAL A 12 -11.49 -17.36 -30.00
CA VAL A 12 -11.14 -17.76 -28.62
C VAL A 12 -11.11 -19.28 -28.49
N TYR A 13 -12.01 -19.97 -29.18
CA TYR A 13 -12.14 -21.43 -29.19
C TYR A 13 -11.53 -22.03 -30.46
N GLU A 14 -11.13 -23.30 -30.40
CA GLU A 14 -10.66 -24.06 -31.57
C GLU A 14 -11.79 -24.38 -32.56
N GLU A 15 -13.03 -24.39 -32.09
CA GLU A 15 -14.22 -24.56 -32.92
C GLU A 15 -14.53 -23.27 -33.70
N ASP A 16 -14.87 -23.41 -34.98
CA ASP A 16 -15.32 -22.28 -35.80
C ASP A 16 -16.75 -21.86 -35.39
N HIS A 17 -16.98 -20.55 -35.38
CA HIS A 17 -18.25 -19.97 -34.98
C HIS A 17 -18.77 -18.97 -36.01
N VAL A 18 -20.09 -18.87 -36.11
CA VAL A 18 -20.72 -17.88 -37.00
C VAL A 18 -20.46 -16.48 -36.45
N PRO A 19 -20.06 -15.51 -37.29
CA PRO A 19 -19.83 -14.15 -36.84
C PRO A 19 -21.08 -13.56 -36.17
N ILE A 20 -20.90 -12.90 -35.02
CA ILE A 20 -22.00 -12.24 -34.31
C ILE A 20 -22.15 -10.80 -34.78
N VAL A 21 -23.37 -10.29 -34.73
CA VAL A 21 -23.65 -8.87 -35.00
C VAL A 21 -23.47 -8.07 -33.72
N VAL A 22 -22.54 -7.11 -33.71
CA VAL A 22 -22.27 -6.24 -32.56
C VAL A 22 -22.79 -4.84 -32.85
N GLU A 23 -23.63 -4.33 -31.94
CA GLU A 23 -24.03 -2.92 -31.92
C GLU A 23 -23.14 -2.14 -30.94
N ASP A 24 -22.45 -1.12 -31.42
CA ASP A 24 -21.63 -0.21 -30.63
C ASP A 24 -22.36 1.14 -30.52
N VAL A 25 -22.68 1.55 -29.29
CA VAL A 25 -23.51 2.71 -28.97
C VAL A 25 -22.95 3.54 -27.83
N ASP A 26 -23.14 4.85 -27.92
CA ASP A 26 -23.03 5.74 -26.76
C ASP A 26 -24.21 5.56 -25.79
N GLU A 27 -24.04 5.88 -24.49
CA GLU A 27 -25.13 5.79 -23.51
C GLU A 27 -26.38 6.62 -23.87
N ASN A 28 -26.23 7.69 -24.66
CA ASN A 28 -27.34 8.51 -25.16
C ASN A 28 -28.11 7.85 -26.32
N GLY A 29 -27.50 6.88 -27.00
CA GLY A 29 -28.11 6.10 -28.08
C GLY A 29 -28.93 4.90 -27.59
N ILE A 30 -28.91 4.62 -26.28
CA ILE A 30 -29.66 3.52 -25.69
C ILE A 30 -31.16 3.77 -25.78
N SER A 31 -31.88 2.78 -26.31
CA SER A 31 -33.33 2.75 -26.44
C SER A 31 -33.85 1.32 -26.25
N SER A 32 -35.12 1.16 -25.87
CA SER A 32 -35.71 -0.17 -25.66
C SER A 32 -35.55 -1.11 -26.87
N PRO A 33 -35.69 -0.67 -28.14
CA PRO A 33 -35.44 -1.54 -29.29
C PRO A 33 -34.01 -2.08 -29.38
N VAL A 34 -33.01 -1.31 -28.95
CA VAL A 34 -31.60 -1.76 -28.93
C VAL A 34 -31.42 -2.86 -27.88
N LEU A 35 -31.97 -2.66 -26.68
CA LEU A 35 -31.87 -3.65 -25.59
C LEU A 35 -32.67 -4.92 -25.93
N GLN A 36 -33.89 -4.78 -26.46
CA GLN A 36 -34.75 -5.92 -26.80
C GLN A 36 -34.10 -6.84 -27.83
N ARG A 37 -33.40 -6.31 -28.84
CA ARG A 37 -32.67 -7.14 -29.82
C ARG A 37 -31.62 -8.04 -29.18
N LEU A 38 -30.92 -7.55 -28.15
CA LEU A 38 -29.98 -8.37 -27.38
C LEU A 38 -30.73 -9.42 -26.55
N ILE A 39 -31.77 -9.00 -25.82
CA ILE A 39 -32.55 -9.87 -24.92
C ILE A 39 -33.20 -11.02 -25.70
N ASP A 40 -33.86 -10.73 -26.84
CA ASP A 40 -34.49 -11.72 -27.71
C ASP A 40 -33.48 -12.76 -28.21
N SER A 41 -32.23 -12.34 -28.42
CA SER A 41 -31.16 -13.23 -28.90
C SER A 41 -30.56 -14.12 -27.83
N ALA A 42 -30.84 -13.86 -26.55
CA ALA A 42 -30.30 -14.66 -25.44
C ALA A 42 -31.01 -16.02 -25.29
N GLN A 43 -32.17 -16.21 -25.96
CA GLN A 43 -32.95 -17.46 -25.99
C GLN A 43 -33.12 -18.14 -24.60
N GLY A 44 -33.22 -17.33 -23.54
CA GLY A 44 -33.64 -17.80 -22.21
C GLY A 44 -32.55 -18.16 -21.19
N ALA A 45 -31.40 -17.46 -21.12
CA ALA A 45 -30.88 -16.98 -19.82
C ALA A 45 -29.48 -16.35 -19.89
N ALA A 46 -28.53 -16.92 -20.64
CA ALA A 46 -27.11 -16.57 -20.47
C ALA A 46 -26.69 -15.34 -21.29
N VAL A 47 -26.21 -14.30 -20.61
CA VAL A 47 -25.60 -13.13 -21.23
C VAL A 47 -24.19 -12.95 -20.70
N GLY A 48 -23.22 -12.91 -21.59
CA GLY A 48 -21.85 -12.63 -21.25
C GLY A 48 -21.62 -11.13 -21.04
N VAL A 49 -20.75 -10.76 -20.09
CA VAL A 49 -20.45 -9.38 -19.71
C VAL A 49 -18.95 -9.15 -19.61
N ALA A 50 -18.48 -8.05 -20.18
CA ALA A 50 -17.11 -7.57 -20.04
C ALA A 50 -17.08 -6.03 -20.01
N ALA A 51 -15.98 -5.46 -19.53
CA ALA A 51 -15.87 -4.02 -19.35
C ALA A 51 -14.47 -3.50 -19.69
N THR A 52 -14.42 -2.24 -20.14
CA THR A 52 -13.16 -1.47 -20.26
C THR A 52 -13.13 -0.35 -19.22
N TYR A 53 -11.92 0.05 -18.85
CA TYR A 53 -11.69 1.05 -17.81
C TYR A 53 -10.77 2.16 -18.31
N ARG A 54 -10.99 3.38 -17.82
CA ARG A 54 -10.10 4.52 -18.09
C ARG A 54 -8.82 4.41 -17.25
N PRO A 55 -7.79 5.23 -17.52
CA PRO A 55 -6.54 5.21 -16.74
C PRO A 55 -6.70 5.47 -15.23
N ASP A 56 -7.79 6.13 -14.82
CA ASP A 56 -8.16 6.35 -13.41
C ASP A 56 -9.00 5.22 -12.81
N CYS A 57 -9.03 4.07 -13.49
CA CYS A 57 -9.81 2.87 -13.17
C CYS A 57 -11.34 3.06 -13.22
N THR A 58 -11.86 4.19 -13.71
CA THR A 58 -13.31 4.38 -13.89
C THR A 58 -13.86 3.55 -15.05
N LEU A 59 -15.08 3.03 -14.89
CA LEU A 59 -15.77 2.25 -15.90
C LEU A 59 -15.97 3.10 -17.17
N SER A 60 -15.40 2.65 -18.28
CA SER A 60 -15.43 3.34 -19.56
C SER A 60 -16.55 2.82 -20.45
N SER A 61 -16.63 1.51 -20.58
CA SER A 61 -17.58 0.85 -21.48
C SER A 61 -17.96 -0.51 -20.93
N LEU A 62 -19.17 -0.96 -21.29
CA LEU A 62 -19.72 -2.25 -20.89
C LEU A 62 -20.20 -2.98 -22.13
N ALA A 63 -19.72 -4.21 -22.31
CA ALA A 63 -20.15 -5.08 -23.39
C ALA A 63 -21.04 -6.19 -22.83
N PHE A 64 -22.12 -6.47 -23.55
CA PHE A 64 -22.98 -7.62 -23.36
C PHE A 64 -22.95 -8.46 -24.63
N ALA A 65 -22.99 -9.78 -24.50
CA ALA A 65 -23.05 -10.66 -25.66
C ALA A 65 -23.88 -11.92 -25.40
N THR A 66 -24.56 -12.36 -26.44
CA THR A 66 -25.19 -13.67 -26.58
C THR A 66 -24.39 -14.49 -27.59
N LEU A 67 -24.82 -15.71 -27.91
CA LEU A 67 -24.15 -16.52 -28.94
C LEU A 67 -24.31 -15.95 -30.37
N SER A 68 -25.22 -14.99 -30.59
CA SER A 68 -25.51 -14.45 -31.93
C SER A 68 -25.44 -12.92 -32.04
N ARG A 69 -25.41 -12.19 -30.91
CA ARG A 69 -25.36 -10.72 -30.90
C ARG A 69 -24.45 -10.17 -29.79
N GLY A 70 -23.93 -8.98 -30.02
CA GLY A 70 -23.22 -8.17 -29.02
C GLY A 70 -23.78 -6.75 -28.92
N LEU A 71 -23.62 -6.14 -27.76
CA LEU A 71 -23.93 -4.74 -27.50
C LEU A 71 -22.79 -4.12 -26.67
N VAL A 72 -22.10 -3.13 -27.22
CA VAL A 72 -21.07 -2.36 -26.49
C VAL A 72 -21.61 -0.96 -26.22
N ILE A 73 -21.59 -0.56 -24.94
CA ILE A 73 -22.12 0.71 -24.47
C ILE A 73 -20.97 1.56 -23.95
N HIS A 74 -20.76 2.74 -24.54
CA HIS A 74 -19.77 3.72 -24.10
C HIS A 74 -20.38 4.78 -23.19
N PHE A 75 -19.82 4.94 -21.98
CA PHE A 75 -20.32 5.90 -21.00
C PHE A 75 -19.54 7.21 -21.05
N PHE A 76 -20.22 8.34 -20.85
CA PHE A 76 -19.56 9.63 -20.70
C PHE A 76 -19.05 9.80 -19.27
N THR A 77 -17.92 10.49 -19.13
CA THR A 77 -17.49 10.98 -17.82
C THR A 77 -18.54 11.95 -17.30
N ALA A 78 -19.04 11.74 -16.07
CA ALA A 78 -19.85 12.73 -15.41
C ALA A 78 -19.08 14.06 -15.40
N LYS A 79 -19.57 15.08 -16.12
CA LYS A 79 -18.99 16.43 -16.03
C LYS A 79 -18.97 16.79 -14.55
N LYS A 80 -17.82 17.22 -14.01
CA LYS A 80 -17.72 17.81 -12.66
C LYS A 80 -18.66 19.00 -12.60
N GLN A 81 -19.93 18.78 -12.27
CA GLN A 81 -20.88 19.86 -12.03
C GLN A 81 -20.46 20.57 -10.75
N ASN A 82 -20.51 21.90 -10.77
CA ASN A 82 -20.17 22.72 -9.62
C ASN A 82 -21.08 22.34 -8.43
N PRO A 83 -20.53 21.95 -7.26
CA PRO A 83 -21.32 21.59 -6.08
C PRO A 83 -22.31 22.67 -5.63
N GLN A 84 -22.03 23.94 -5.97
CA GLN A 84 -22.91 25.08 -5.70
C GLN A 84 -24.21 25.08 -6.51
N GLN A 85 -24.29 24.39 -7.65
CA GLN A 85 -25.54 24.28 -8.43
C GLN A 85 -26.46 23.16 -7.90
N GLN A 86 -25.92 22.09 -7.29
CA GLN A 86 -26.72 21.00 -6.71
C GLN A 86 -27.49 21.44 -5.45
N LYS A 87 -26.89 22.29 -4.60
CA LYS A 87 -27.56 22.78 -3.38
C LYS A 87 -28.81 23.63 -3.64
N LYS A 88 -28.98 24.20 -4.84
CA LYS A 88 -30.14 25.03 -5.17
C LYS A 88 -31.37 24.28 -5.67
N LYS A 89 -31.30 22.96 -5.93
CA LYS A 89 -32.43 22.20 -6.51
C LYS A 89 -32.90 20.95 -5.76
N GLY A 90 -32.24 20.52 -4.67
CA GLY A 90 -32.70 19.35 -3.90
C GLY A 90 -32.77 18.03 -4.67
N GLN A 91 -32.29 17.99 -5.92
CA GLN A 91 -32.28 16.81 -6.77
C GLN A 91 -30.94 16.09 -6.59
N GLY A 92 -31.00 14.81 -6.23
CA GLY A 92 -29.84 13.91 -6.23
C GLY A 92 -29.21 13.81 -7.63
N PRO A 93 -28.05 13.14 -7.77
CA PRO A 93 -27.44 12.92 -9.08
C PRO A 93 -28.43 12.21 -10.02
N LEU A 94 -28.83 12.89 -11.10
CA LEU A 94 -29.76 12.38 -12.10
C LEU A 94 -29.10 11.26 -12.91
N VAL A 95 -29.65 10.06 -12.83
CA VAL A 95 -29.33 8.93 -13.73
C VAL A 95 -29.81 9.28 -15.14
N SER A 96 -29.00 9.04 -16.18
CA SER A 96 -29.40 9.33 -17.56
C SER A 96 -30.52 8.39 -18.01
N ARG A 97 -31.37 8.81 -18.95
CA ARG A 97 -32.45 7.97 -19.50
C ARG A 97 -31.92 6.62 -20.00
N GLY A 98 -30.76 6.61 -20.67
CA GLY A 98 -30.12 5.37 -21.13
C GLY A 98 -29.73 4.45 -19.98
N ARG A 99 -29.15 4.99 -18.90
CA ARG A 99 -28.82 4.20 -17.70
C ARG A 99 -30.05 3.65 -16.99
N THR A 100 -31.14 4.41 -16.91
CA THR A 100 -32.43 3.92 -16.37
C THR A 100 -32.94 2.73 -17.19
N LEU A 101 -32.92 2.84 -18.54
CA LEU A 101 -33.31 1.74 -19.42
C LEU A 101 -32.42 0.49 -19.22
N ILE A 102 -31.09 0.66 -19.12
CA ILE A 102 -30.16 -0.45 -18.86
C ILE A 102 -30.46 -1.12 -17.51
N GLN A 103 -30.75 -0.32 -16.47
CA GLN A 103 -31.09 -0.84 -15.14
C GLN A 103 -32.35 -1.71 -15.19
N GLU A 104 -33.43 -1.17 -15.77
CA GLU A 104 -34.78 -1.74 -15.71
C GLU A 104 -34.97 -2.91 -16.67
N GLN A 105 -34.43 -2.83 -17.89
CA GLN A 105 -34.67 -3.82 -18.94
C GLN A 105 -33.58 -4.87 -19.07
N LEU A 106 -32.41 -4.68 -18.45
CA LEU A 106 -31.28 -5.58 -18.62
C LEU A 106 -30.67 -6.01 -17.28
N LEU A 107 -30.04 -5.11 -16.54
CA LEU A 107 -29.21 -5.48 -15.38
C LEU A 107 -29.99 -6.06 -14.17
N CYS A 108 -31.27 -5.72 -14.04
CA CYS A 108 -32.16 -6.23 -13.01
C CYS A 108 -33.29 -7.11 -13.56
N ASP A 109 -33.21 -7.54 -14.81
CA ASP A 109 -34.14 -8.53 -15.34
C ASP A 109 -33.89 -9.89 -14.66
N PRO A 110 -34.88 -10.46 -13.93
CA PRO A 110 -34.70 -11.71 -13.20
C PRO A 110 -34.53 -12.93 -14.12
N ASP A 111 -34.92 -12.83 -15.39
CA ASP A 111 -34.82 -13.92 -16.37
C ASP A 111 -33.45 -13.95 -17.07
N ILE A 112 -32.61 -12.94 -16.81
CA ILE A 112 -31.28 -12.81 -17.40
C ILE A 112 -30.20 -13.17 -16.37
N GLN A 113 -29.34 -14.10 -16.76
CA GLN A 113 -28.19 -14.53 -15.99
C GLN A 113 -26.90 -14.02 -16.64
N PHE A 114 -26.18 -13.15 -15.93
CA PHE A 114 -24.92 -12.60 -16.39
C PHE A 114 -23.74 -13.50 -16.07
N TYR A 115 -22.79 -13.63 -17.00
CA TYR A 115 -21.53 -14.34 -16.82
C TYR A 115 -20.38 -13.45 -17.26
N GLY A 116 -19.31 -13.38 -16.48
CA GLY A 116 -18.20 -12.48 -16.82
C GLY A 116 -16.95 -12.72 -16.01
N TYR A 117 -15.84 -12.23 -16.56
CA TYR A 117 -14.54 -12.21 -15.90
C TYR A 117 -14.47 -11.02 -14.94
N ARG A 118 -14.02 -11.24 -13.69
CA ARG A 118 -13.86 -10.17 -12.68
C ARG A 118 -15.15 -9.35 -12.50
N LEU A 119 -16.29 -10.03 -12.45
CA LEU A 119 -17.60 -9.40 -12.30
C LEU A 119 -17.72 -8.65 -10.97
N ASP A 120 -16.93 -8.99 -9.95
CA ASP A 120 -16.80 -8.19 -8.73
C ASP A 120 -16.46 -6.73 -9.05
N ARG A 121 -15.51 -6.51 -9.96
CA ARG A 121 -15.08 -5.18 -10.36
C ARG A 121 -16.12 -4.46 -11.23
N ILE A 122 -16.76 -5.19 -12.14
CA ILE A 122 -17.82 -4.64 -12.98
C ILE A 122 -18.99 -4.18 -12.11
N ALA A 123 -19.45 -5.03 -11.18
CA ALA A 123 -20.55 -4.73 -10.26
C ALA A 123 -20.27 -3.48 -9.40
N LEU A 124 -19.05 -3.36 -8.86
CA LEU A 124 -18.66 -2.19 -8.07
C LEU A 124 -18.49 -0.93 -8.94
N GLY A 125 -17.99 -1.06 -10.18
CA GLY A 125 -17.89 0.03 -11.13
C GLY A 125 -19.25 0.56 -11.58
N LEU A 126 -20.22 -0.33 -11.82
CA LEU A 126 -21.61 0.03 -12.09
C LEU A 126 -22.18 0.92 -10.99
N HIS A 127 -21.99 0.54 -9.72
CA HIS A 127 -22.47 1.32 -8.58
C HIS A 127 -21.73 2.66 -8.45
N LEU A 128 -20.39 2.61 -8.36
CA LEU A 128 -19.58 3.78 -8.00
C LEU A 128 -19.53 4.84 -9.11
N ASP A 129 -19.47 4.42 -10.37
CA ASP A 129 -19.30 5.33 -11.50
C ASP A 129 -20.63 5.68 -12.19
N LEU A 130 -21.61 4.76 -12.18
CA LEU A 130 -22.85 4.90 -12.95
C LEU A 130 -24.14 4.94 -12.11
N LEU A 131 -24.06 4.66 -10.79
CA LEU A 131 -25.21 4.49 -9.90
C LEU A 131 -26.16 3.38 -10.37
N LEU A 132 -25.59 2.32 -10.94
CA LEU A 132 -26.30 1.14 -11.43
C LEU A 132 -26.04 -0.07 -10.53
N ARG A 133 -26.98 -1.00 -10.53
CA ARG A 133 -26.94 -2.27 -9.81
C ARG A 133 -27.07 -3.43 -10.79
N ILE A 134 -26.48 -4.56 -10.44
CA ILE A 134 -26.58 -5.82 -11.17
C ILE A 134 -27.01 -6.95 -10.22
N ASN A 135 -27.87 -7.83 -10.71
CA ASN A 135 -28.31 -9.04 -10.01
C ASN A 135 -27.94 -10.30 -10.81
N ALA A 136 -27.99 -11.46 -10.15
CA ALA A 136 -27.82 -12.79 -10.71
C ALA A 136 -26.49 -13.04 -11.47
N ALA A 137 -25.46 -12.24 -11.21
CA ALA A 137 -24.22 -12.30 -11.99
C ALA A 137 -23.24 -13.36 -11.47
N VAL A 138 -22.70 -14.18 -12.38
CA VAL A 138 -21.76 -15.27 -12.09
C VAL A 138 -20.36 -14.87 -12.54
N ASP A 139 -19.49 -14.60 -11.57
CA ASP A 139 -18.06 -14.46 -11.83
C ASP A 139 -17.45 -15.82 -12.20
N ILE A 140 -17.11 -16.00 -13.48
CA ILE A 140 -16.67 -17.29 -14.02
C ILE A 140 -15.34 -17.77 -13.40
N LEU A 141 -14.51 -16.87 -12.87
CA LEU A 141 -13.25 -17.21 -12.22
C LEU A 141 -13.47 -17.80 -10.83
N SER A 142 -14.68 -17.73 -10.28
CA SER A 142 -15.01 -18.37 -9.00
C SER A 142 -14.89 -19.89 -9.05
N VAL A 143 -14.74 -20.51 -10.23
CA VAL A 143 -14.36 -21.93 -10.33
C VAL A 143 -12.91 -22.22 -9.93
N SER A 144 -12.06 -21.18 -9.83
CA SER A 144 -10.63 -21.24 -9.51
C SER A 144 -10.28 -20.26 -8.39
N ILE A 145 -10.85 -20.48 -7.21
CA ILE A 145 -10.83 -19.52 -6.07
C ILE A 145 -9.41 -19.18 -5.59
N SER A 146 -8.48 -20.14 -5.64
CA SER A 146 -7.12 -19.98 -5.10
C SER A 146 -6.20 -19.11 -5.98
N ASP A 147 -6.53 -18.90 -7.26
CA ASP A 147 -5.60 -18.28 -8.21
C ASP A 147 -6.32 -17.56 -9.37
N ARG A 148 -7.37 -16.79 -9.05
CA ARG A 148 -8.30 -16.17 -10.03
C ARG A 148 -7.65 -15.33 -11.14
N ARG A 149 -6.41 -14.87 -10.95
CA ARG A 149 -5.70 -14.02 -11.91
C ARG A 149 -4.74 -14.79 -12.82
N SER A 150 -4.56 -16.10 -12.63
CA SER A 150 -3.65 -16.87 -13.48
C SER A 150 -4.25 -17.23 -14.82
N LEU A 151 -3.37 -17.41 -15.80
CA LEU A 151 -3.75 -17.95 -17.10
C LEU A 151 -4.41 -19.33 -16.94
N GLU A 152 -3.95 -20.16 -16.01
CA GLU A 152 -4.53 -21.48 -15.74
C GLU A 152 -5.97 -21.36 -15.21
N ALA A 153 -6.21 -20.47 -14.25
CA ALA A 153 -7.55 -20.19 -13.74
C ALA A 153 -8.49 -19.69 -14.83
N LEU A 154 -7.99 -18.81 -15.72
CA LEU A 154 -8.74 -18.31 -16.87
C LEU A 154 -9.06 -19.44 -17.87
N MET A 155 -8.08 -20.26 -18.25
CA MET A 155 -8.30 -21.38 -19.18
C MET A 155 -9.30 -22.39 -18.61
N ASN A 156 -9.20 -22.71 -17.32
CA ASN A 156 -10.16 -23.57 -16.62
C ASN A 156 -11.55 -22.92 -16.57
N ALA A 157 -11.62 -21.61 -16.32
CA ALA A 157 -12.88 -20.86 -16.30
C ALA A 157 -13.53 -20.81 -17.68
N LEU A 158 -12.78 -20.82 -18.78
CA LEU A 158 -13.30 -20.78 -20.16
C LEU A 158 -13.64 -22.16 -20.76
N GLY A 159 -13.49 -23.25 -20.00
CA GLY A 159 -13.90 -24.59 -20.42
C GLY A 159 -12.77 -25.62 -20.54
N GLY A 160 -11.51 -25.21 -20.37
CA GLY A 160 -10.32 -26.07 -20.42
C GLY A 160 -9.42 -25.78 -21.63
N GLU A 161 -8.11 -25.98 -21.45
CA GLU A 161 -7.08 -25.61 -22.46
C GLU A 161 -7.28 -26.30 -23.82
N ALA A 162 -7.81 -27.53 -23.85
CA ALA A 162 -8.02 -28.28 -25.08
C ALA A 162 -9.08 -27.69 -26.04
N LEU A 163 -9.96 -26.82 -25.53
CA LEU A 163 -11.01 -26.18 -26.34
C LEU A 163 -10.60 -24.79 -26.84
N LEU A 164 -9.45 -24.28 -26.39
CA LEU A 164 -9.11 -22.86 -26.47
C LEU A 164 -7.87 -22.63 -27.32
N GLN A 165 -7.93 -21.60 -28.15
CA GLN A 165 -6.74 -21.07 -28.81
C GLN A 165 -5.90 -20.29 -27.80
N LYS A 166 -4.97 -20.99 -27.15
CA LYS A 166 -4.17 -20.48 -26.01
C LYS A 166 -3.55 -19.10 -26.24
N GLN A 167 -3.00 -18.87 -27.43
CA GLN A 167 -2.35 -17.61 -27.77
C GLN A 167 -3.36 -16.45 -27.86
N ASN A 168 -4.55 -16.69 -28.42
CA ASN A 168 -5.60 -15.68 -28.55
C ASN A 168 -6.20 -15.34 -27.20
N VAL A 169 -6.49 -16.35 -26.35
CA VAL A 169 -6.92 -16.11 -24.96
C VAL A 169 -5.88 -15.29 -24.21
N LYS A 170 -4.60 -15.65 -24.34
CA LYS A 170 -3.53 -14.90 -23.69
C LYS A 170 -3.53 -13.45 -24.16
N ILE A 171 -3.60 -13.18 -25.47
CA ILE A 171 -3.63 -11.81 -26.01
C ILE A 171 -4.86 -11.07 -25.46
N LEU A 172 -6.06 -11.62 -25.66
CA LEU A 172 -7.34 -11.00 -25.33
C LEU A 172 -7.49 -10.62 -23.85
N PHE A 173 -7.01 -11.48 -22.94
CA PHE A 173 -7.15 -11.28 -21.49
C PHE A 173 -5.89 -10.76 -20.80
N SER A 174 -4.77 -10.59 -21.52
CA SER A 174 -3.55 -9.94 -21.00
C SER A 174 -3.42 -8.47 -21.40
N HIS A 175 -4.30 -7.96 -22.27
CA HIS A 175 -4.29 -6.55 -22.65
C HIS A 175 -4.41 -5.66 -21.42
N ARG A 176 -3.62 -4.58 -21.41
CA ARG A 176 -3.77 -3.55 -20.39
C ARG A 176 -5.14 -2.92 -20.60
N GLU A 177 -5.84 -2.65 -19.52
CA GLU A 177 -7.25 -2.24 -19.52
C GLU A 177 -7.54 -0.92 -20.28
N GLY A 178 -6.51 -0.18 -20.68
CA GLY A 178 -6.60 1.02 -21.53
C GLY A 178 -6.27 0.81 -23.01
N ASP A 179 -5.82 -0.39 -23.41
CA ASP A 179 -5.45 -0.74 -24.79
C ASP A 179 -6.50 -1.63 -25.48
N MET A 180 -7.57 -2.03 -24.77
CA MET A 180 -8.65 -2.87 -25.32
C MET A 180 -9.53 -2.10 -26.30
N THR A 181 -9.78 -2.70 -27.46
CA THR A 181 -10.70 -2.20 -28.48
C THR A 181 -12.15 -2.60 -28.18
N THR A 182 -13.12 -1.99 -28.89
CA THR A 182 -14.53 -2.41 -28.87
C THR A 182 -14.67 -3.91 -29.22
N ASN A 183 -13.87 -4.40 -30.17
CA ASN A 183 -13.88 -5.80 -30.57
C ASN A 183 -13.41 -6.72 -29.42
N ASP A 184 -12.34 -6.32 -28.72
CA ASP A 184 -11.79 -7.12 -27.62
C ASP A 184 -12.80 -7.27 -26.48
N VAL A 185 -13.43 -6.16 -26.06
CA VAL A 185 -14.42 -6.22 -24.96
C VAL A 185 -15.68 -6.97 -25.37
N ALA A 186 -16.14 -6.84 -26.63
CA ALA A 186 -17.25 -7.63 -27.16
C ALA A 186 -16.90 -9.13 -27.20
N LEU A 187 -15.68 -9.47 -27.62
CA LEU A 187 -15.20 -10.85 -27.69
C LEU A 187 -15.03 -11.47 -26.30
N GLN A 188 -14.58 -10.71 -25.30
CA GLN A 188 -14.54 -11.18 -23.90
C GLN A 188 -15.94 -11.47 -23.36
N ALA A 189 -16.91 -10.58 -23.62
CA ALA A 189 -18.29 -10.81 -23.24
C ALA A 189 -18.83 -12.09 -23.94
N TRP A 190 -18.61 -12.22 -25.25
CA TRP A 190 -19.05 -13.41 -25.98
C TRP A 190 -18.42 -14.70 -25.44
N ALA A 191 -17.11 -14.69 -25.15
CA ALA A 191 -16.42 -15.85 -24.59
C ALA A 191 -17.01 -16.29 -23.24
N ALA A 192 -17.39 -15.34 -22.37
CA ALA A 192 -18.08 -15.64 -21.12
C ALA A 192 -19.46 -16.28 -21.35
N CYS A 193 -20.22 -15.79 -22.34
CA CYS A 193 -21.50 -16.40 -22.74
C CYS A 193 -21.31 -17.82 -23.31
N ARG A 194 -20.34 -18.00 -24.22
CA ARG A 194 -20.03 -19.30 -24.84
C ARG A 194 -19.65 -20.33 -23.78
N THR A 195 -18.83 -19.94 -22.83
CA THR A 195 -18.44 -20.79 -21.70
C THR A 195 -19.65 -21.27 -20.92
N ALA A 196 -20.61 -20.39 -20.63
CA ALA A 196 -21.82 -20.75 -19.88
C ALA A 196 -22.70 -21.76 -20.63
N ALA A 197 -22.65 -21.77 -21.97
CA ALA A 197 -23.36 -22.72 -22.82
C ALA A 197 -22.67 -24.10 -22.90
N LEU A 198 -21.44 -24.26 -22.40
CA LEU A 198 -20.75 -25.56 -22.39
C LEU A 198 -21.37 -26.46 -21.30
N PRO A 199 -21.84 -27.69 -21.63
CA PRO A 199 -22.58 -28.54 -20.69
C PRO A 199 -21.81 -28.84 -19.39
N HIS A 200 -20.50 -29.12 -19.48
CA HIS A 200 -19.67 -29.41 -18.31
C HIS A 200 -19.44 -28.18 -17.43
N MET A 201 -19.44 -26.97 -18.02
CA MET A 201 -19.26 -25.72 -17.28
C MET A 201 -20.56 -25.21 -16.67
N ALA A 202 -21.69 -25.35 -17.37
CA ALA A 202 -23.01 -24.97 -16.87
C ALA A 202 -23.30 -25.59 -15.49
N SER A 203 -23.01 -26.88 -15.33
CA SER A 203 -23.17 -27.58 -14.04
C SER A 203 -22.26 -27.05 -12.92
N ARG A 204 -21.04 -26.59 -13.26
CA ARG A 204 -20.09 -25.99 -12.32
C ARG A 204 -20.55 -24.59 -11.92
N PHE A 205 -20.99 -23.78 -12.87
CA PHE A 205 -21.46 -22.42 -12.63
C PHE A 205 -22.76 -22.37 -11.85
N ALA A 206 -23.66 -23.33 -12.05
CA ALA A 206 -24.89 -23.44 -11.27
C ALA A 206 -24.64 -23.61 -9.75
N ARG A 207 -23.46 -24.09 -9.34
CA ARG A 207 -23.06 -24.27 -7.94
C ARG A 207 -22.39 -23.03 -7.33
N LEU A 208 -22.08 -22.01 -8.14
CA LEU A 208 -21.40 -20.81 -7.67
C LEU A 208 -22.39 -19.83 -7.04
N SER A 209 -21.93 -19.14 -5.99
CA SER A 209 -22.65 -18.01 -5.43
C SER A 209 -22.66 -16.84 -6.41
N ARG A 210 -23.82 -16.21 -6.55
CA ARG A 210 -24.07 -15.11 -7.48
C ARG A 210 -23.80 -13.78 -6.81
N ILE A 211 -23.30 -12.82 -7.57
CA ILE A 211 -23.22 -11.43 -7.16
C ILE A 211 -24.62 -10.82 -7.30
N ALA A 212 -25.12 -10.26 -6.19
CA ALA A 212 -26.44 -9.63 -6.12
C ALA A 212 -26.33 -8.29 -5.39
N THR A 213 -26.11 -7.21 -6.15
CA THR A 213 -25.87 -5.89 -5.54
C THR A 213 -27.14 -5.22 -5.04
N ASP A 214 -28.30 -5.54 -5.60
CA ASP A 214 -29.63 -5.05 -5.20
C ASP A 214 -29.98 -5.37 -3.74
N THR A 215 -29.46 -6.47 -3.20
CA THR A 215 -29.64 -6.85 -1.78
C THR A 215 -28.76 -6.06 -0.80
N ILE A 216 -27.80 -5.28 -1.32
CA ILE A 216 -26.80 -4.56 -0.53
C ILE A 216 -27.20 -3.07 -0.40
N THR A 217 -27.09 -2.49 0.79
CA THR A 217 -27.39 -1.07 0.99
C THR A 217 -26.42 -0.17 0.19
N ASP A 218 -26.87 1.02 -0.23
CA ASP A 218 -26.02 1.97 -0.96
C ASP A 218 -24.75 2.34 -0.18
N ALA A 219 -24.87 2.47 1.14
CA ALA A 219 -23.73 2.77 2.01
C ALA A 219 -22.70 1.64 1.96
N HIS A 220 -23.12 0.39 2.21
CA HIS A 220 -22.23 -0.77 2.20
C HIS A 220 -21.57 -0.98 0.84
N LEU A 221 -22.36 -0.87 -0.24
CA LEU A 221 -21.87 -1.05 -1.60
C LEU A 221 -20.87 0.06 -1.99
N SER A 222 -21.08 1.29 -1.52
CA SER A 222 -20.14 2.40 -1.72
C SER A 222 -18.82 2.17 -0.99
N ASP A 223 -18.85 1.60 0.21
CA ASP A 223 -17.64 1.27 0.96
C ASP A 223 -16.85 0.14 0.28
N LEU A 224 -17.52 -0.93 -0.14
CA LEU A 224 -16.89 -2.00 -0.93
C LEU A 224 -16.30 -1.49 -2.24
N ALA A 225 -17.06 -0.65 -2.96
CA ALA A 225 -16.60 -0.09 -4.23
C ALA A 225 -15.40 0.82 -4.04
N LYS A 226 -15.38 1.63 -2.97
CA LYS A 226 -14.23 2.45 -2.64
C LYS A 226 -13.01 1.61 -2.28
N ILE A 227 -13.15 0.56 -1.47
CA ILE A 227 -12.06 -0.34 -1.12
C ILE A 227 -11.46 -0.99 -2.38
N SER A 228 -12.32 -1.47 -3.29
CA SER A 228 -11.86 -2.05 -4.57
C SER A 228 -11.17 -1.00 -5.45
N ARG A 229 -11.77 0.18 -5.64
CA ARG A 229 -11.23 1.23 -6.50
C ARG A 229 -9.88 1.75 -5.99
N ASP A 230 -9.73 1.98 -4.69
CA ASP A 230 -8.46 2.43 -4.11
C ASP A 230 -7.38 1.35 -4.32
N ALA A 231 -7.72 0.06 -4.21
CA ALA A 231 -6.84 -1.07 -4.52
C ALA A 231 -6.43 -1.13 -5.99
N GLU A 232 -7.38 -0.97 -6.92
CA GLU A 232 -7.14 -0.98 -8.37
C GLU A 232 -6.19 0.15 -8.80
N ILE A 233 -6.38 1.36 -8.25
CA ILE A 233 -5.52 2.51 -8.56
C ILE A 233 -4.12 2.28 -7.98
N LEU A 234 -3.99 1.78 -6.74
CA LEU A 234 -2.69 1.42 -6.18
C LEU A 234 -1.98 0.36 -7.02
N GLU A 235 -2.72 -0.61 -7.53
CA GLU A 235 -2.20 -1.62 -8.42
C GLU A 235 -1.73 -1.01 -9.75
N SER A 236 -2.49 -0.07 -10.33
CA SER A 236 -2.14 0.59 -11.60
C SER A 236 -0.87 1.44 -11.50
N LEU A 237 -0.53 1.93 -10.31
CA LEU A 237 0.73 2.63 -10.03
C LEU A 237 1.96 1.71 -9.95
N LYS A 238 1.79 0.39 -9.87
CA LYS A 238 2.93 -0.55 -9.85
C LYS A 238 3.75 -0.40 -11.14
N PRO A 239 5.08 -0.25 -11.06
CA PRO A 239 5.91 -0.03 -12.23
C PRO A 239 5.88 -1.28 -13.14
N THR A 240 5.70 -1.06 -14.44
CA THR A 240 5.74 -2.14 -15.45
C THR A 240 7.12 -2.35 -16.04
N LYS A 241 8.08 -1.50 -15.71
CA LYS A 241 9.49 -1.61 -16.08
C LYS A 241 10.35 -1.20 -14.89
N VAL A 242 11.18 -2.13 -14.40
CA VAL A 242 12.07 -1.91 -13.26
C VAL A 242 13.49 -2.22 -13.69
N VAL A 243 14.39 -1.23 -13.61
CA VAL A 243 15.82 -1.47 -13.83
C VAL A 243 16.36 -2.15 -12.58
N ASN A 244 16.88 -3.36 -12.74
CA ASN A 244 17.40 -4.17 -11.64
C ASN A 244 18.85 -3.78 -11.38
N ASN A 245 19.19 -3.57 -10.11
CA ASN A 245 20.58 -3.40 -9.71
C ASN A 245 21.18 -4.79 -9.50
N VAL A 246 22.08 -5.19 -10.38
CA VAL A 246 22.78 -6.48 -10.34
C VAL A 246 24.29 -6.26 -10.37
N LYS A 247 25.08 -7.25 -9.94
CA LYS A 247 26.53 -7.25 -10.17
C LYS A 247 26.85 -7.34 -11.67
N ASP A 248 28.00 -6.81 -12.07
CA ASP A 248 28.45 -6.77 -13.47
C ASP A 248 28.80 -8.19 -14.02
N ASP A 249 29.07 -9.14 -13.13
CA ASP A 249 29.50 -10.49 -13.48
C ASP A 249 28.29 -11.39 -13.78
N LEU A 250 28.32 -12.02 -14.96
CA LEU A 250 27.30 -12.96 -15.41
C LEU A 250 27.87 -14.37 -15.31
N SER A 251 27.25 -15.23 -14.50
CA SER A 251 27.60 -16.66 -14.47
C SER A 251 26.50 -17.48 -15.14
N ILE A 252 26.90 -18.45 -15.97
CA ILE A 252 26.00 -19.36 -16.68
C ILE A 252 26.23 -20.75 -16.11
N SER A 253 25.16 -21.40 -15.64
CA SER A 253 25.26 -22.77 -15.11
C SER A 253 25.35 -23.80 -16.25
N ARG A 254 25.73 -25.05 -15.92
CA ARG A 254 25.89 -26.16 -16.88
C ARG A 254 24.61 -26.57 -17.65
N GLY A 255 23.49 -25.88 -17.44
CA GLY A 255 22.22 -26.09 -18.17
C GLY A 255 21.73 -24.86 -18.95
N GLY A 256 22.54 -23.82 -19.11
CA GLY A 256 22.16 -22.63 -19.89
C GLY A 256 21.39 -21.56 -19.11
N THR A 257 21.17 -21.77 -17.81
CA THR A 257 20.56 -20.78 -16.90
C THR A 257 21.54 -19.66 -16.59
N VAL A 258 21.06 -18.42 -16.68
CA VAL A 258 21.81 -17.22 -16.31
C VAL A 258 21.57 -16.91 -14.84
N ASN A 259 22.63 -16.82 -14.05
CA ASN A 259 22.53 -16.41 -12.65
C ASN A 259 22.88 -14.92 -12.54
N LEU A 260 21.98 -14.17 -11.92
CA LEU A 260 22.15 -12.75 -11.64
C LEU A 260 22.08 -12.52 -10.13
N GLU A 261 23.09 -11.85 -9.58
CA GLU A 261 23.07 -11.43 -8.18
C GLU A 261 22.56 -10.00 -8.07
N CYS A 262 21.41 -9.82 -7.43
CA CYS A 262 20.81 -8.51 -7.18
C CYS A 262 21.52 -7.80 -6.02
N THR A 263 21.92 -6.54 -6.22
CA THR A 263 22.60 -5.72 -5.20
C THR A 263 21.66 -4.83 -4.39
N ARG A 264 20.38 -4.72 -4.79
CA ARG A 264 19.38 -3.88 -4.10
C ARG A 264 18.03 -4.56 -3.97
N PHE A 265 17.53 -4.68 -2.74
CA PHE A 265 16.28 -5.37 -2.43
C PHE A 265 15.06 -4.77 -3.15
N ARG A 266 14.98 -3.44 -3.24
CA ARG A 266 13.83 -2.73 -3.84
C ARG A 266 13.68 -2.98 -5.34
N THR A 267 14.78 -3.27 -6.03
CA THR A 267 14.82 -3.52 -7.48
C THR A 267 15.22 -4.98 -7.78
N ARG A 268 15.09 -5.87 -6.79
CA ARG A 268 15.40 -7.29 -6.95
C ARG A 268 14.49 -7.94 -7.96
N ILE A 269 14.99 -8.98 -8.60
CA ILE A 269 14.20 -9.83 -9.49
C ILE A 269 13.38 -10.79 -8.62
N MET A 270 12.10 -10.93 -8.93
CA MET A 270 11.20 -11.85 -8.26
C MET A 270 10.72 -12.91 -9.25
N LYS A 271 10.40 -14.11 -8.74
CA LYS A 271 9.66 -15.09 -9.52
C LYS A 271 8.25 -14.55 -9.73
N ASN A 272 7.88 -14.39 -10.98
CA ASN A 272 6.59 -13.83 -11.37
C ASN A 272 6.18 -14.41 -12.73
N ARG A 273 4.89 -14.69 -12.90
CA ARG A 273 4.37 -15.40 -14.07
C ARG A 273 4.27 -14.50 -15.32
N ASP A 274 4.02 -13.22 -15.09
CA ASP A 274 3.74 -12.22 -16.12
C ASP A 274 4.92 -11.28 -16.38
N GLN A 275 6.01 -11.44 -15.64
CA GLN A 275 7.25 -10.69 -15.85
C GLN A 275 8.28 -11.48 -16.66
N VAL A 276 8.97 -10.75 -17.52
CA VAL A 276 10.15 -11.21 -18.25
C VAL A 276 11.35 -10.35 -17.89
N ILE A 277 12.54 -10.94 -17.96
CA ILE A 277 13.80 -10.27 -17.63
C ILE A 277 14.54 -10.01 -18.94
N HIS A 278 14.79 -8.73 -19.23
CA HIS A 278 15.62 -8.29 -20.34
C HIS A 278 17.04 -8.07 -19.83
N ILE A 279 17.99 -8.76 -20.45
CA ILE A 279 19.42 -8.67 -20.17
C ILE A 279 20.09 -8.07 -21.41
N GLU A 280 20.58 -6.84 -21.29
CA GLU A 280 21.34 -6.15 -22.33
C GLU A 280 22.84 -6.38 -22.09
N THR A 281 23.51 -6.98 -23.08
CA THR A 281 24.94 -7.29 -23.06
C THR A 281 25.69 -6.58 -24.18
N GLN A 282 26.96 -6.26 -23.94
CA GLN A 282 27.86 -5.63 -24.91
C GLN A 282 29.07 -6.51 -25.19
N THR A 283 29.29 -6.80 -26.48
CA THR A 283 30.51 -7.46 -26.98
C THR A 283 31.18 -6.53 -27.99
N GLY A 284 32.34 -5.96 -27.63
CA GLY A 284 32.98 -4.90 -28.41
C GLY A 284 32.06 -3.67 -28.53
N ASN A 285 31.74 -3.25 -29.75
CA ASN A 285 30.81 -2.14 -30.01
C ASN A 285 29.35 -2.58 -30.24
N LYS A 286 29.04 -3.89 -30.17
CA LYS A 286 27.71 -4.42 -30.46
C LYS A 286 26.92 -4.67 -29.17
N LEU A 287 25.74 -4.08 -29.08
CA LEU A 287 24.74 -4.35 -28.05
C LEU A 287 23.80 -5.48 -28.50
N SER A 288 23.50 -6.40 -27.59
CA SER A 288 22.53 -7.48 -27.79
C SER A 288 21.60 -7.56 -26.56
N THR A 289 20.35 -7.96 -26.78
CA THR A 289 19.36 -8.13 -25.72
C THR A 289 18.86 -9.56 -25.73
N ILE A 290 18.80 -10.17 -24.55
CA ILE A 290 18.23 -11.50 -24.35
C ILE A 290 17.09 -11.39 -23.35
N THR A 291 16.02 -12.12 -23.63
CA THR A 291 14.84 -12.17 -22.78
C THR A 291 14.72 -13.55 -22.16
N GLY A 292 14.52 -13.58 -20.84
CA GLY A 292 14.29 -14.81 -20.10
C GLY A 292 13.25 -14.65 -19.01
N ARG A 293 13.03 -15.70 -18.22
CA ARG A 293 12.10 -15.70 -17.08
C ARG A 293 12.81 -16.20 -15.83
N ALA A 294 12.52 -15.54 -14.70
CA ALA A 294 13.00 -16.00 -13.40
C ALA A 294 12.21 -17.25 -12.96
N HIS A 295 12.88 -18.39 -12.81
CA HIS A 295 12.23 -19.64 -12.40
C HIS A 295 12.56 -20.04 -10.96
N HIS A 296 13.74 -19.65 -10.46
CA HIS A 296 14.20 -19.85 -9.09
C HIS A 296 14.82 -18.56 -8.55
N ILE A 297 14.49 -18.21 -7.31
CA ILE A 297 15.05 -17.06 -6.58
C ILE A 297 15.49 -17.57 -5.22
N ASP A 298 16.71 -17.22 -4.82
CA ASP A 298 17.24 -17.55 -3.50
C ASP A 298 18.05 -16.39 -2.96
N GLY A 299 17.52 -15.68 -1.96
CA GLY A 299 18.16 -14.48 -1.43
C GLY A 299 18.36 -13.40 -2.50
N ARG A 300 19.61 -13.03 -2.77
CA ARG A 300 19.99 -12.09 -3.84
C ARG A 300 20.11 -12.76 -5.21
N GLN A 301 20.19 -14.07 -5.27
CA GLN A 301 20.42 -14.83 -6.50
C GLN A 301 19.11 -15.03 -7.26
N ALA A 302 19.12 -14.67 -8.54
CA ALA A 302 18.03 -14.90 -9.46
C ALA A 302 18.50 -15.78 -10.63
N HIS A 303 17.82 -16.91 -10.81
CA HIS A 303 18.10 -17.85 -11.89
C HIS A 303 17.13 -17.62 -13.04
N ILE A 304 17.67 -17.15 -14.16
CA ILE A 304 16.92 -16.76 -15.34
C ILE A 304 17.07 -17.83 -16.41
N ASP A 305 15.94 -18.43 -16.78
CA ASP A 305 15.87 -19.29 -17.95
C ASP A 305 15.75 -18.42 -19.20
N VAL A 306 16.74 -18.49 -20.08
CA VAL A 306 16.85 -17.74 -21.35
C VAL A 306 16.68 -18.63 -22.58
N GLY A 307 16.30 -19.90 -22.39
CA GLY A 307 16.21 -20.90 -23.46
C GLY A 307 17.56 -21.17 -24.13
N ALA A 308 17.54 -21.46 -25.44
CA ALA A 308 18.72 -21.88 -26.20
C ALA A 308 19.73 -20.76 -26.53
N ARG A 309 19.39 -19.48 -26.27
CA ARG A 309 20.27 -18.34 -26.57
C ARG A 309 20.90 -17.81 -25.29
N HIS A 310 22.21 -17.95 -25.18
CA HIS A 310 22.95 -17.50 -24.01
C HIS A 310 23.57 -16.10 -24.22
N PRO A 311 23.59 -15.26 -23.17
CA PRO A 311 24.27 -13.96 -23.21
C PRO A 311 25.76 -14.12 -23.42
N SER A 312 26.32 -13.24 -24.25
CA SER A 312 27.76 -13.10 -24.48
C SER A 312 28.17 -11.64 -24.33
N GLY A 313 29.31 -11.40 -23.68
CA GLY A 313 29.81 -10.06 -23.37
C GLY A 313 29.44 -9.55 -21.98
N LYS A 314 29.76 -8.28 -21.71
CA LYS A 314 29.53 -7.63 -20.40
C LYS A 314 28.07 -7.21 -20.25
N VAL A 315 27.47 -7.45 -19.09
CA VAL A 315 26.14 -6.93 -18.77
C VAL A 315 26.18 -5.41 -18.66
N VAL A 316 25.35 -4.75 -19.45
CA VAL A 316 25.18 -3.28 -19.41
C VAL A 316 23.96 -2.94 -18.57
N ARG A 317 22.89 -3.71 -18.71
CA ARG A 317 21.61 -3.41 -18.06
C ARG A 317 20.76 -4.65 -17.90
N VAL A 318 20.15 -4.79 -16.72
CA VAL A 318 19.08 -5.77 -16.49
C VAL A 318 17.79 -5.04 -16.17
N THR A 319 16.69 -5.48 -16.77
CA THR A 319 15.39 -4.85 -16.59
C THR A 319 14.27 -5.88 -16.55
N THR A 320 13.50 -5.88 -15.46
CA THR A 320 12.23 -6.59 -15.35
C THR A 320 11.16 -5.82 -16.12
N ILE A 321 10.44 -6.52 -17.01
CA ILE A 321 9.33 -5.99 -17.79
C ILE A 321 8.08 -6.79 -17.45
N GLY A 322 6.98 -6.10 -17.19
CA GLY A 322 5.71 -6.68 -16.74
C GLY A 322 5.30 -6.14 -15.38
N LYS A 323 4.02 -6.27 -15.06
CA LYS A 323 3.47 -5.85 -13.77
C LYS A 323 3.72 -6.96 -12.74
N ALA A 324 3.99 -6.57 -11.49
CA ALA A 324 4.14 -7.55 -10.41
C ALA A 324 2.77 -8.11 -10.00
N ASP A 325 2.75 -9.37 -9.58
CA ASP A 325 1.56 -10.07 -9.08
C ASP A 325 1.03 -9.39 -7.82
N LEU A 326 -0.21 -9.74 -7.48
CA LEU A 326 -0.77 -9.37 -6.18
C LEU A 326 -0.03 -10.09 -5.05
N THR A 327 0.18 -9.35 -3.96
CA THR A 327 0.57 -9.92 -2.67
C THR A 327 -0.56 -10.75 -2.07
N ALA A 328 -0.25 -11.62 -1.11
CA ALA A 328 -1.27 -12.41 -0.41
C ALA A 328 -2.36 -11.54 0.24
N ALA A 329 -1.99 -10.37 0.78
CA ALA A 329 -2.95 -9.43 1.36
C ALA A 329 -3.87 -8.80 0.31
N GLU A 330 -3.33 -8.40 -0.84
CA GLU A 330 -4.12 -7.86 -1.95
C GLU A 330 -5.09 -8.91 -2.50
N SER A 331 -4.61 -10.14 -2.78
CA SER A 331 -5.45 -11.23 -3.27
C SER A 331 -6.54 -11.62 -2.27
N TYR A 332 -6.21 -11.64 -0.97
CA TYR A 332 -7.21 -11.95 0.05
C TYR A 332 -8.26 -10.84 0.15
N ARG A 333 -7.87 -9.56 0.07
CA ARG A 333 -8.82 -8.44 0.01
C ARG A 333 -9.81 -8.59 -1.14
N GLU A 334 -9.33 -8.90 -2.35
CA GLU A 334 -10.20 -9.17 -3.50
C GLU A 334 -11.18 -10.33 -3.23
N SER A 335 -10.70 -11.40 -2.60
CA SER A 335 -11.57 -12.51 -2.20
C SER A 335 -12.62 -12.11 -1.18
N VAL A 336 -12.29 -11.27 -0.19
CA VAL A 336 -13.27 -10.80 0.82
C VAL A 336 -14.36 -9.96 0.15
N VAL A 337 -13.97 -9.02 -0.73
CA VAL A 337 -14.92 -8.18 -1.47
C VAL A 337 -15.85 -9.01 -2.34
N LEU A 338 -15.32 -9.95 -3.12
CA LEU A 338 -16.15 -10.86 -3.93
C LEU A 338 -17.13 -11.65 -3.05
N LYS A 339 -16.65 -12.23 -1.95
CA LYS A 339 -17.48 -13.03 -1.05
C LYS A 339 -18.61 -12.21 -0.43
N ALA A 340 -18.37 -10.94 -0.13
CA ALA A 340 -19.38 -10.01 0.38
C ALA A 340 -20.43 -9.69 -0.69
N LEU A 341 -20.00 -9.42 -1.93
CA LEU A 341 -20.90 -9.24 -3.07
C LEU A 341 -21.74 -10.49 -3.39
N GLN A 342 -21.19 -11.67 -3.11
CA GLN A 342 -21.87 -12.96 -3.25
C GLN A 342 -22.78 -13.33 -2.07
N GLY A 343 -22.84 -12.50 -1.02
CA GLY A 343 -23.59 -12.79 0.20
C GLY A 343 -23.07 -13.98 1.02
N THR A 344 -21.90 -14.53 0.68
CA THR A 344 -21.29 -15.67 1.40
C THR A 344 -20.63 -15.26 2.71
N ILE A 345 -20.35 -13.97 2.87
CA ILE A 345 -19.95 -13.35 4.13
C ILE A 345 -20.77 -12.08 4.33
N ILE A 346 -21.09 -11.76 5.58
CA ILE A 346 -21.86 -10.58 5.94
C ILE A 346 -20.96 -9.68 6.78
N LEU A 347 -20.25 -8.75 6.13
CA LEU A 347 -19.27 -7.88 6.78
C LEU A 347 -19.90 -6.97 7.86
N THR A 348 -21.18 -6.61 7.70
CA THR A 348 -21.94 -5.82 8.69
C THR A 348 -22.22 -6.55 10.00
N GLN A 349 -21.98 -7.87 10.07
CA GLN A 349 -21.97 -8.61 11.34
C GLN A 349 -20.65 -8.48 12.09
N ASN A 350 -19.59 -7.99 11.45
CA ASN A 350 -18.32 -7.73 12.10
C ASN A 350 -18.35 -6.34 12.76
N PRO A 351 -18.33 -6.25 14.10
CA PRO A 351 -18.44 -4.96 14.80
C PRO A 351 -17.28 -4.02 14.51
N PHE A 352 -16.08 -4.55 14.22
CA PHE A 352 -14.92 -3.74 13.83
C PHE A 352 -15.08 -3.15 12.43
N PHE A 353 -15.64 -3.93 11.50
CA PHE A 353 -16.00 -3.41 10.17
C PHE A 353 -17.01 -2.27 10.29
N CYS A 354 -18.11 -2.47 11.03
CA CYS A 354 -19.11 -1.43 11.25
C CYS A 354 -18.52 -0.18 11.92
N SER A 355 -17.65 -0.35 12.92
CA SER A 355 -17.01 0.80 13.58
C SER A 355 -16.16 1.64 12.63
N ILE A 356 -15.56 1.05 11.60
CA ILE A 356 -14.65 1.73 10.68
C ILE A 356 -15.43 2.32 9.50
N TRP A 357 -16.26 1.52 8.81
CA TRP A 357 -16.94 1.92 7.57
C TRP A 357 -18.39 2.35 7.79
N GLU A 358 -19.14 1.69 8.68
CA GLU A 358 -20.58 1.92 8.88
C GLU A 358 -20.94 2.36 10.31
N PRO A 359 -20.46 3.52 10.77
CA PRO A 359 -20.61 3.95 12.17
C PRO A 359 -22.06 4.29 12.56
N SER A 360 -22.99 4.36 11.60
CA SER A 360 -24.41 4.55 11.84
C SER A 360 -25.13 3.27 12.29
N LEU A 361 -24.56 2.10 12.04
CA LEU A 361 -25.14 0.84 12.48
C LEU A 361 -24.97 0.65 13.99
N LYS A 362 -25.96 0.02 14.62
CA LYS A 362 -25.85 -0.38 16.03
C LYS A 362 -24.85 -1.54 16.13
N ILE A 363 -23.77 -1.33 16.88
CA ILE A 363 -22.70 -2.31 17.05
C ILE A 363 -22.99 -3.16 18.29
N SER A 364 -22.89 -4.48 18.14
CA SER A 364 -22.84 -5.43 19.25
C SER A 364 -21.43 -5.99 19.34
N TRP A 365 -20.73 -5.70 20.43
CA TRP A 365 -19.37 -6.17 20.64
C TRP A 365 -19.38 -7.60 21.19
N PRO A 366 -18.38 -8.44 20.82
CA PRO A 366 -18.21 -9.73 21.46
C PRO A 366 -18.00 -9.52 22.96
N PRO A 367 -18.54 -10.41 23.81
CA PRO A 367 -18.29 -10.33 25.25
C PRO A 367 -16.78 -10.37 25.50
N PRO A 368 -16.27 -9.63 26.51
CA PRO A 368 -14.90 -9.80 26.94
C PRO A 368 -14.60 -11.28 27.22
N THR A 369 -13.35 -11.72 27.01
CA THR A 369 -12.90 -13.05 27.39
C THR A 369 -13.30 -13.36 28.84
N LYS A 370 -13.70 -14.62 29.10
CA LYS A 370 -14.19 -15.09 30.41
C LYS A 370 -13.22 -14.66 31.52
N ASP A 371 -13.77 -14.13 32.61
CA ASP A 371 -13.10 -13.50 33.77
C ASP A 371 -12.74 -12.00 33.63
N ALA A 372 -13.79 -11.17 33.51
CA ALA A 372 -13.74 -9.71 33.65
C ALA A 372 -13.47 -9.20 35.08
N SER A 373 -13.13 -10.09 36.04
CA SER A 373 -12.94 -9.74 37.45
C SER A 373 -11.57 -9.12 37.76
N SER A 374 -10.59 -9.21 36.86
CA SER A 374 -9.31 -8.51 37.00
C SER A 374 -9.31 -7.22 36.18
N THR A 375 -9.42 -6.08 36.87
CA THR A 375 -9.18 -4.77 36.23
C THR A 375 -7.69 -4.62 35.97
N ALA A 376 -7.28 -4.71 34.70
CA ALA A 376 -5.90 -4.45 34.32
C ALA A 376 -5.55 -2.99 34.67
N PHE A 377 -4.55 -2.79 35.53
CA PHE A 377 -4.05 -1.47 35.89
C PHE A 377 -2.76 -1.16 35.12
N VAL A 378 -2.49 0.13 34.94
CA VAL A 378 -1.27 0.59 34.28
C VAL A 378 -0.06 0.23 35.15
N TYR A 379 0.79 -0.67 34.64
CA TYR A 379 2.07 -0.98 35.27
C TYR A 379 3.10 0.07 34.84
N ASN A 380 3.45 0.97 35.77
CA ASN A 380 4.39 2.07 35.53
C ASN A 380 5.30 2.29 36.75
N PRO A 381 6.17 1.33 37.08
CA PRO A 381 6.97 1.37 38.31
C PRO A 381 7.94 2.57 38.36
N SER A 382 8.38 3.06 37.20
CA SER A 382 9.27 4.20 37.06
C SER A 382 8.56 5.56 37.14
N GLY A 383 7.23 5.59 37.06
CA GLY A 383 6.47 6.85 37.02
C GLY A 383 6.77 7.73 35.79
N THR A 384 7.34 7.16 34.72
CA THR A 384 7.91 7.94 33.60
C THR A 384 6.90 8.41 32.57
N LEU A 385 5.70 7.84 32.56
CA LEU A 385 4.63 8.27 31.66
C LEU A 385 4.08 9.64 32.10
N ASN A 386 3.97 10.58 31.16
CA ASN A 386 3.21 11.80 31.41
C ASN A 386 1.69 11.51 31.42
N HIS A 387 0.89 12.51 31.75
CA HIS A 387 -0.56 12.37 31.87
C HIS A 387 -1.23 11.86 30.57
N SER A 388 -0.96 12.46 29.41
CA SER A 388 -1.56 12.03 28.15
C SER A 388 -1.11 10.62 27.73
N GLN A 389 0.14 10.23 28.01
CA GLN A 389 0.62 8.87 27.78
C GLN A 389 -0.04 7.86 28.72
N TYR A 390 -0.20 8.20 30.00
CA TYR A 390 -0.85 7.34 31.00
C TYR A 390 -2.30 7.06 30.62
N GLU A 391 -3.08 8.09 30.28
CA GLU A 391 -4.45 7.92 29.80
C GLU A 391 -4.53 7.06 28.53
N ALA A 392 -3.54 7.18 27.64
CA ALA A 392 -3.48 6.36 26.43
C ALA A 392 -3.36 4.87 26.79
N VAL A 393 -2.45 4.53 27.72
CA VAL A 393 -2.26 3.16 28.20
C VAL A 393 -3.52 2.65 28.90
N GLU A 394 -4.14 3.45 29.76
CA GLU A 394 -5.39 3.09 30.43
C GLU A 394 -6.51 2.74 29.43
N ARG A 395 -6.69 3.54 28.37
CA ARG A 395 -7.68 3.25 27.32
C ARG A 395 -7.34 2.01 26.50
N ILE A 396 -6.06 1.71 26.29
CA ILE A 396 -5.62 0.46 25.65
C ILE A 396 -5.95 -0.75 26.53
N LEU A 397 -5.84 -0.62 27.85
CA LEU A 397 -6.15 -1.69 28.80
C LEU A 397 -7.64 -1.93 28.98
N SER A 398 -8.46 -0.86 29.01
CA SER A 398 -9.89 -0.90 29.30
C SER A 398 -10.67 -1.87 28.40
N GLN A 399 -11.59 -2.65 28.97
CA GLN A 399 -12.45 -3.56 28.18
C GLN A 399 -13.76 -2.89 27.72
N GLU A 400 -13.93 -1.60 27.96
CA GLU A 400 -15.14 -0.88 27.58
C GLU A 400 -15.32 -0.84 26.05
N ASP A 401 -16.56 -1.01 25.61
CA ASP A 401 -16.96 -1.03 24.20
C ASP A 401 -16.50 0.22 23.42
N ARG A 402 -16.49 1.38 24.08
CA ARG A 402 -16.03 2.64 23.46
C ARG A 402 -14.53 2.67 23.14
N TYR A 403 -13.73 1.75 23.68
CA TYR A 403 -12.29 1.64 23.45
C TYR A 403 -11.90 0.35 22.70
N ARG A 404 -12.86 -0.37 22.14
CA ARG A 404 -12.63 -1.54 21.27
C ARG A 404 -11.93 -1.15 19.96
N VAL A 405 -12.24 0.05 19.46
CA VAL A 405 -11.53 0.71 18.34
C VAL A 405 -11.02 2.05 18.86
N LEU A 406 -9.70 2.14 19.08
CA LEU A 406 -9.04 3.29 19.70
C LEU A 406 -8.05 3.92 18.73
N LEU A 407 -8.15 5.24 18.53
CA LEU A 407 -7.15 6.03 17.80
C LEU A 407 -6.30 6.81 18.79
N ILE A 408 -4.98 6.76 18.62
CA ILE A 408 -4.00 7.57 19.35
C ILE A 408 -3.21 8.36 18.33
N GLN A 409 -3.41 9.67 18.31
CA GLN A 409 -2.60 10.59 17.54
C GLN A 409 -1.33 10.93 18.32
N GLY A 410 -0.19 10.50 17.81
CA GLY A 410 1.12 10.73 18.40
C GLY A 410 2.02 11.57 17.49
N PRO A 411 2.09 12.90 17.71
CA PRO A 411 3.05 13.78 17.05
C PRO A 411 4.52 13.30 17.16
N PRO A 412 5.46 13.88 16.40
CA PRO A 412 6.87 13.56 16.51
C PRO A 412 7.40 13.77 17.93
N GLY A 413 8.16 12.80 18.46
CA GLY A 413 8.81 12.91 19.76
C GLY A 413 7.91 12.69 20.98
N THR A 414 6.64 12.33 20.82
CA THR A 414 5.70 12.18 21.95
C THR A 414 5.70 10.82 22.64
N GLY A 415 6.62 9.93 22.26
CA GLY A 415 6.74 8.62 22.91
C GLY A 415 5.68 7.60 22.52
N LYS A 416 5.19 7.61 21.26
CA LYS A 416 4.28 6.56 20.73
C LYS A 416 4.70 5.14 21.13
N THR A 417 5.96 4.80 20.92
CA THR A 417 6.47 3.47 21.28
C THR A 417 6.60 3.25 22.78
N THR A 418 6.82 4.30 23.57
CA THR A 418 6.77 4.22 25.04
C THR A 418 5.37 3.83 25.50
N VAL A 419 4.33 4.43 24.92
CA VAL A 419 2.93 4.05 25.18
C VAL A 419 2.67 2.59 24.80
N MET A 420 3.16 2.14 23.63
CA MET A 420 3.03 0.74 23.23
C MET A 420 3.71 -0.22 24.21
N ALA A 421 4.97 0.06 24.56
CA ALA A 421 5.75 -0.78 25.48
C ALA A 421 5.09 -0.86 26.85
N ALA A 422 4.66 0.28 27.42
CA ALA A 422 3.94 0.31 28.68
C ALA A 422 2.60 -0.43 28.62
N SER A 423 1.90 -0.36 27.48
CA SER A 423 0.66 -1.11 27.27
C SER A 423 0.90 -2.61 27.22
N VAL A 424 1.92 -3.06 26.50
CA VAL A 424 2.29 -4.48 26.43
C VAL A 424 2.70 -5.00 27.80
N ASP A 425 3.58 -4.28 28.50
CA ASP A 425 4.06 -4.69 29.82
C ASP A 425 2.91 -4.74 30.84
N SER A 426 1.99 -3.77 30.78
CA SER A 426 0.76 -3.80 31.59
C SER A 426 -0.14 -4.99 31.24
N ILE A 427 -0.41 -5.26 29.95
CA ILE A 427 -1.23 -6.42 29.54
C ILE A 427 -0.60 -7.73 30.00
N VAL A 428 0.71 -7.87 29.87
CA VAL A 428 1.41 -9.11 30.20
C VAL A 428 1.48 -9.34 31.70
N ARG A 429 1.77 -8.30 32.50
CA ARG A 429 1.96 -8.42 33.95
C ARG A 429 0.67 -8.35 34.77
N THR A 430 -0.25 -7.46 34.38
CA THR A 430 -1.45 -7.16 35.19
C THR A 430 -2.74 -7.59 34.49
N GLY A 431 -2.68 -7.86 33.18
CA GLY A 431 -3.81 -8.38 32.42
C GLY A 431 -4.03 -9.88 32.61
N HIS A 432 -5.11 -10.37 32.00
CA HIS A 432 -5.45 -11.79 32.00
C HIS A 432 -4.31 -12.64 31.43
N LYS A 433 -4.07 -13.82 32.03
CA LYS A 433 -2.96 -14.71 31.64
C LYS A 433 -3.04 -15.19 30.20
N ASP A 434 -4.24 -15.29 29.65
CA ASP A 434 -4.46 -15.75 28.27
C ASP A 434 -4.53 -14.60 27.25
N ARG A 435 -4.58 -13.33 27.70
CA ARG A 435 -4.69 -12.19 26.77
C ARG A 435 -3.44 -12.10 25.91
N THR A 436 -3.66 -12.03 24.60
CA THR A 436 -2.63 -11.95 23.56
C THR A 436 -2.55 -10.57 22.93
N VAL A 437 -1.34 -10.18 22.49
CA VAL A 437 -1.09 -8.87 21.89
C VAL A 437 -0.29 -9.01 20.60
N TRP A 438 -0.79 -8.39 19.53
CA TRP A 438 -0.13 -8.32 18.24
C TRP A 438 0.26 -6.87 17.94
N LEU A 439 1.56 -6.61 17.84
CA LEU A 439 2.09 -5.32 17.43
C LEU A 439 2.38 -5.35 15.93
N VAL A 440 1.69 -4.51 15.19
CA VAL A 440 1.66 -4.56 13.73
C VAL A 440 2.06 -3.23 13.14
N ALA A 441 2.82 -3.23 12.04
CA ALA A 441 3.08 -2.01 11.27
C ALA A 441 3.12 -2.31 9.76
N GLN A 442 3.09 -1.27 8.93
CA GLN A 442 3.10 -1.43 7.47
C GLN A 442 4.44 -1.95 6.91
N SER A 443 5.56 -1.61 7.56
CA SER A 443 6.90 -1.89 7.04
C SER A 443 7.76 -2.66 8.04
N ASN A 444 8.66 -3.51 7.53
CA ASN A 444 9.62 -4.25 8.36
C ASN A 444 10.50 -3.33 9.23
N VAL A 445 10.86 -2.15 8.72
CA VAL A 445 11.63 -1.15 9.47
C VAL A 445 10.85 -0.63 10.68
N ALA A 446 9.56 -0.35 10.51
CA ALA A 446 8.71 0.07 11.62
C ALA A 446 8.58 -1.04 12.68
N VAL A 447 8.33 -2.28 12.26
CA VAL A 447 8.24 -3.43 13.20
C VAL A 447 9.56 -3.67 13.95
N LYS A 448 10.71 -3.59 13.25
CA LYS A 448 12.04 -3.65 13.87
C LYS A 448 12.21 -2.54 14.92
N ASN A 449 11.83 -1.31 14.61
CA ASN A 449 11.93 -0.20 15.56
C ASN A 449 11.07 -0.41 16.82
N ILE A 450 9.94 -1.10 16.70
CA ILE A 450 9.14 -1.50 17.86
C ILE A 450 9.93 -2.52 18.70
N ALA A 451 10.43 -3.58 18.06
CA ALA A 451 11.20 -4.64 18.74
C ALA A 451 12.43 -4.09 19.48
N GLU A 452 13.24 -3.25 18.83
CA GLU A 452 14.42 -2.65 19.46
C GLU A 452 14.07 -1.75 20.64
N LYS A 453 12.91 -1.11 20.62
CA LYS A 453 12.46 -0.27 21.75
C LYS A 453 11.92 -1.10 22.89
N LEU A 454 11.20 -2.18 22.63
CA LEU A 454 10.79 -3.14 23.66
C LEU A 454 12.02 -3.72 24.38
N ASP A 455 13.03 -4.16 23.62
CA ASP A 455 14.28 -4.66 24.18
C ASP A 455 15.01 -3.59 25.03
N LYS A 456 15.08 -2.34 24.54
CA LYS A 456 15.69 -1.22 25.28
C LYS A 456 15.01 -0.91 26.62
N VAL A 457 13.70 -1.13 26.74
CA VAL A 457 12.98 -0.95 28.01
C VAL A 457 12.95 -2.22 28.86
N GLY A 458 13.68 -3.26 28.46
CA GLY A 458 13.81 -4.52 29.20
C GLY A 458 12.66 -5.51 28.98
N PHE A 459 11.73 -5.23 28.06
CA PHE A 459 10.68 -6.18 27.72
C PHE A 459 11.15 -7.10 26.58
N ARG A 460 11.47 -8.35 26.91
CA ARG A 460 12.03 -9.35 25.95
C ARG A 460 11.11 -10.52 25.63
N ASP A 461 10.00 -10.66 26.35
CA ASP A 461 9.01 -11.72 26.10
C ASP A 461 8.10 -11.37 24.91
N PHE A 462 8.68 -11.38 23.71
CA PHE A 462 7.96 -11.26 22.45
C PHE A 462 8.62 -12.10 21.36
N LYS A 463 7.89 -12.34 20.26
CA LYS A 463 8.45 -12.91 19.03
C LYS A 463 8.22 -12.02 17.83
N LEU A 464 9.23 -11.89 16.98
CA LEU A 464 9.26 -11.06 15.79
C LEU A 464 9.20 -11.93 14.54
N LEU A 465 8.07 -11.90 13.83
CA LEU A 465 7.84 -12.65 12.61
C LEU A 465 8.27 -11.83 11.38
N VAL A 466 9.16 -12.39 10.57
CA VAL A 466 9.65 -11.74 9.34
C VAL A 466 9.64 -12.71 8.16
N ALA A 467 9.24 -12.21 7.00
CA ALA A 467 9.24 -12.99 5.76
C ALA A 467 10.67 -13.38 5.34
N ARG A 468 10.86 -14.64 4.94
CA ARG A 468 12.14 -15.17 4.42
C ARG A 468 12.70 -14.28 3.33
N ASP A 469 11.88 -13.93 2.34
CA ASP A 469 12.26 -13.12 1.19
C ASP A 469 12.81 -11.75 1.57
N PHE A 470 12.38 -11.18 2.70
CA PHE A 470 12.90 -9.90 3.18
C PHE A 470 14.20 -10.07 3.98
N HIS A 471 14.32 -11.16 4.74
CA HIS A 471 15.43 -11.36 5.66
C HIS A 471 16.66 -11.98 4.99
N TYR A 472 16.50 -13.20 4.46
CA TYR A 472 17.59 -14.07 4.01
C TYR A 472 18.42 -13.40 2.91
N ASP A 473 19.75 -13.36 3.09
CA ASP A 473 20.73 -12.73 2.19
C ASP A 473 20.54 -11.20 1.98
N TRP A 474 19.53 -10.58 2.57
CA TRP A 474 19.21 -9.16 2.34
C TRP A 474 19.46 -8.29 3.57
N HIS A 475 18.86 -8.65 4.70
CA HIS A 475 18.75 -7.78 5.87
C HIS A 475 19.10 -8.49 7.18
N GLU A 476 19.83 -9.60 7.13
CA GLU A 476 20.18 -10.41 8.32
C GLU A 476 20.87 -9.58 9.40
N HIS A 477 21.84 -8.74 8.99
CA HIS A 477 22.53 -7.78 9.84
C HIS A 477 21.60 -6.81 10.60
N LEU A 478 20.38 -6.57 10.12
CA LEU A 478 19.41 -5.73 10.82
C LEU A 478 18.80 -6.43 12.05
N TYR A 479 18.89 -7.75 12.15
CA TYR A 479 18.21 -8.55 13.16
C TYR A 479 19.16 -9.28 14.12
N GLU A 480 20.49 -9.15 13.97
CA GLU A 480 21.49 -9.80 14.83
C GLU A 480 21.22 -9.60 16.34
N ARG A 481 20.85 -8.38 16.74
CA ARG A 481 20.53 -8.07 18.16
C ARG A 481 19.22 -8.69 18.64
N LEU A 482 18.35 -9.06 17.72
CA LEU A 482 16.99 -9.58 17.95
C LEU A 482 16.89 -11.08 17.64
N GLU A 483 18.00 -11.76 17.36
CA GLU A 483 18.00 -13.18 16.95
C GLU A 483 17.27 -14.07 17.96
N HIS A 484 17.39 -13.78 19.25
CA HIS A 484 16.75 -14.49 20.36
C HIS A 484 15.21 -14.47 20.33
N CYS A 485 14.60 -13.49 19.65
CA CYS A 485 13.14 -13.35 19.52
C CYS A 485 12.66 -13.48 18.07
N PHE A 486 13.54 -13.77 17.13
CA PHE A 486 13.24 -13.75 15.70
C PHE A 486 12.68 -15.09 15.20
N ILE A 487 11.63 -15.06 14.37
CA ILE A 487 11.08 -16.23 13.67
C ILE A 487 10.90 -15.88 12.19
N ARG A 488 11.55 -16.65 11.32
CA ARG A 488 11.44 -16.50 9.86
C ARG A 488 10.25 -17.29 9.33
N SER A 489 9.58 -16.76 8.31
CA SER A 489 8.32 -17.34 7.79
C SER A 489 8.43 -18.78 7.26
N ASP A 490 9.61 -19.24 6.85
CA ASP A 490 9.88 -20.61 6.42
C ASP A 490 10.00 -21.59 7.59
N MET A 491 10.33 -21.12 8.80
CA MET A 491 10.45 -21.96 10.00
C MET A 491 9.09 -22.45 10.53
N ILE A 492 7.98 -21.89 10.03
CA ILE A 492 6.62 -22.22 10.46
C ILE A 492 5.85 -23.06 9.42
N ILE A 493 6.50 -23.44 8.31
CA ILE A 493 5.84 -24.17 7.22
C ILE A 493 5.81 -25.66 7.54
N ASN A 494 4.61 -26.22 7.74
CA ASN A 494 4.36 -27.67 7.88
C ASN A 494 5.20 -28.35 8.99
N VAL A 495 5.59 -27.61 10.04
CA VAL A 495 6.42 -28.12 11.14
C VAL A 495 5.61 -28.76 12.28
N GLY A 496 4.29 -28.56 12.30
CA GLY A 496 3.36 -29.09 13.31
C GLY A 496 3.34 -28.32 14.64
N PRO A 497 2.32 -28.55 15.49
CA PRO A 497 2.02 -27.68 16.64
C PRO A 497 3.12 -27.68 17.71
N VAL A 498 3.76 -28.82 17.96
CA VAL A 498 4.82 -28.94 18.98
C VAL A 498 6.07 -28.12 18.60
N ALA A 499 6.43 -28.10 17.31
CA ALA A 499 7.55 -27.30 16.84
C ALA A 499 7.24 -25.80 16.94
N ILE A 500 6.01 -25.40 16.58
CA ILE A 500 5.55 -24.01 16.74
C ILE A 500 5.58 -23.58 18.20
N GLU A 501 5.06 -24.41 19.11
CA GLU A 501 5.08 -24.11 20.54
C GLU A 501 6.50 -23.87 21.05
N ARG A 502 7.47 -24.69 20.64
CA ARG A 502 8.89 -24.50 20.97
C ARG A 502 9.45 -23.17 20.44
N LEU A 503 9.09 -22.77 19.22
CA LEU A 503 9.50 -21.47 18.65
C LEU A 503 8.95 -20.29 19.45
N LEU A 504 7.78 -20.46 20.07
CA LEU A 504 7.09 -19.44 20.85
C LEU A 504 7.56 -19.37 22.31
N LEU A 505 8.42 -20.28 22.79
CA LEU A 505 8.96 -20.18 24.14
C LEU A 505 9.93 -19.00 24.26
N ASP A 506 9.80 -18.22 25.34
CA ASP A 506 10.81 -17.25 25.72
C ASP A 506 12.11 -17.96 26.10
N ALA A 507 13.24 -17.36 25.70
CA ALA A 507 14.55 -17.97 25.89
C ALA A 507 14.94 -18.11 27.37
N HIS A 508 14.49 -17.19 28.23
CA HIS A 508 14.87 -17.09 29.64
C HIS A 508 13.83 -17.73 30.56
N THR A 509 12.56 -17.33 30.46
CA THR A 509 11.50 -17.79 31.35
C THR A 509 11.00 -19.18 31.00
N LYS A 510 11.27 -19.66 29.77
CA LYS A 510 10.71 -20.89 29.19
C LYS A 510 9.18 -20.92 29.17
N THR A 511 8.54 -19.76 29.32
CA THR A 511 7.10 -19.62 29.16
C THR A 511 6.76 -19.30 27.71
N LYS A 512 5.60 -19.74 27.26
CA LYS A 512 5.10 -19.39 25.93
C LYS A 512 4.80 -17.89 25.86
N THR A 513 5.34 -17.24 24.85
CA THR A 513 5.08 -15.82 24.63
C THR A 513 3.63 -15.55 24.25
N ARG A 514 3.15 -14.34 24.55
CA ARG A 514 1.82 -13.85 24.17
C ARG A 514 1.87 -12.61 23.29
N VAL A 515 3.08 -12.18 22.93
CA VAL A 515 3.31 -10.93 22.22
C VAL A 515 3.99 -11.23 20.89
N ILE A 516 3.31 -10.92 19.80
CA ILE A 516 3.82 -11.13 18.44
C ILE A 516 3.99 -9.80 17.72
N LEU A 517 5.13 -9.61 17.08
CA LEU A 517 5.45 -8.46 16.22
C LEU A 517 5.48 -8.92 14.77
N CYS A 518 4.77 -8.26 13.87
CA CYS A 518 4.84 -8.57 12.44
C CYS A 518 4.38 -7.41 11.55
N THR A 519 4.58 -7.51 10.23
CA THR A 519 3.95 -6.55 9.31
C THR A 519 2.49 -6.90 9.07
N LEU A 520 1.66 -5.91 8.70
CA LEU A 520 0.25 -6.15 8.36
C LEU A 520 0.09 -7.22 7.27
N SER A 521 0.97 -7.19 6.26
CA SER A 521 0.96 -8.19 5.18
C SER A 521 1.23 -9.63 5.66
N MET A 522 2.01 -9.81 6.74
CA MET A 522 2.33 -11.13 7.28
C MET A 522 1.10 -11.84 7.85
N LEU A 523 0.10 -11.10 8.33
CA LEU A 523 -1.18 -11.64 8.80
C LEU A 523 -2.03 -12.26 7.67
N SER A 524 -1.70 -11.96 6.41
CA SER A 524 -2.31 -12.59 5.24
C SER A 524 -1.50 -13.78 4.72
N ASN A 525 -0.36 -14.12 5.33
CA ASN A 525 0.40 -15.31 4.97
C ASN A 525 -0.44 -16.57 5.27
N PRO A 526 -0.56 -17.55 4.35
CA PRO A 526 -1.33 -18.76 4.60
C PRO A 526 -0.89 -19.53 5.85
N HIS A 527 0.42 -19.59 6.12
CA HIS A 527 1.00 -20.34 7.23
C HIS A 527 0.92 -19.62 8.59
N ILE A 528 0.44 -18.37 8.66
CA ILE A 528 0.28 -17.67 9.95
C ILE A 528 -0.72 -18.37 10.87
N SER A 529 -1.65 -19.17 10.31
CA SER A 529 -2.62 -19.95 11.09
C SER A 529 -1.94 -20.85 12.12
N GLU A 530 -0.75 -21.38 11.83
CA GLU A 530 0.05 -22.21 12.75
C GLU A 530 0.39 -21.44 14.05
N ILE A 531 0.75 -20.17 13.91
CA ILE A 531 1.05 -19.29 15.05
C ILE A 531 -0.24 -18.87 15.76
N VAL A 532 -1.28 -18.52 15.00
CA VAL A 532 -2.54 -17.99 15.55
C VAL A 532 -3.32 -19.03 16.36
N LEU A 533 -3.19 -20.32 16.04
CA LEU A 533 -3.73 -21.39 16.88
C LEU A 533 -3.13 -21.40 18.30
N GLN A 534 -1.87 -20.96 18.42
CA GLN A 534 -1.14 -20.93 19.67
C GLN A 534 -1.23 -19.56 20.36
N VAL A 535 -1.24 -18.47 19.59
CA VAL A 535 -1.36 -17.08 20.07
C VAL A 535 -2.46 -16.41 19.25
N PRO A 536 -3.74 -16.52 19.67
CA PRO A 536 -4.86 -15.90 18.96
C PRO A 536 -4.68 -14.40 18.71
N VAL A 537 -5.39 -13.83 17.73
CA VAL A 537 -5.29 -12.40 17.42
C VAL A 537 -6.39 -11.64 18.18
N GLU A 538 -6.18 -11.37 19.46
CA GLU A 538 -7.19 -10.72 20.31
C GLU A 538 -7.04 -9.20 20.40
N THR A 539 -5.87 -8.70 20.79
CA THR A 539 -5.56 -7.26 20.83
C THR A 539 -4.54 -6.94 19.76
N VAL A 540 -4.88 -6.08 18.80
CA VAL A 540 -3.94 -5.62 17.77
C VAL A 540 -3.63 -4.14 17.96
N ILE A 541 -2.35 -3.80 18.04
CA ILE A 541 -1.85 -2.43 18.11
C ILE A 541 -1.08 -2.13 16.83
N PHE A 542 -1.59 -1.23 16.02
CA PHE A 542 -0.97 -0.77 14.78
C PHE A 542 -0.10 0.45 15.06
N ASP A 543 1.21 0.36 14.82
CA ASP A 543 2.10 1.51 14.76
C ASP A 543 2.12 2.09 13.34
N GLU A 544 2.36 3.41 13.25
CA GLU A 544 2.36 4.15 12.00
C GLU A 544 1.08 3.93 11.16
N ALA A 545 -0.06 3.78 11.83
CA ALA A 545 -1.35 3.47 11.20
C ALA A 545 -1.86 4.58 10.24
N SER A 546 -1.31 5.80 10.32
CA SER A 546 -1.57 6.85 9.32
C SER A 546 -0.97 6.57 7.94
N GLN A 547 -0.09 5.55 7.83
CA GLN A 547 0.56 5.13 6.59
C GLN A 547 -0.12 3.91 5.95
N ILE A 548 -1.19 3.40 6.54
CA ILE A 548 -1.94 2.23 6.07
C ILE A 548 -3.24 2.72 5.43
N GLU A 549 -3.53 2.28 4.21
CA GLU A 549 -4.80 2.56 3.55
C GLU A 549 -5.91 1.77 4.27
N VAL A 550 -7.07 2.39 4.48
CA VAL A 550 -8.12 1.81 5.34
C VAL A 550 -8.61 0.43 4.86
N GLY A 551 -8.68 0.20 3.56
CA GLY A 551 -9.02 -1.08 2.95
C GLY A 551 -8.02 -2.20 3.22
N ASP A 552 -6.76 -1.91 3.57
CA ASP A 552 -5.74 -2.92 3.89
C ASP A 552 -6.03 -3.67 5.20
N TYR A 553 -6.93 -3.16 6.06
CA TYR A 553 -7.37 -3.86 7.27
C TYR A 553 -8.40 -4.96 6.99
N LEU A 554 -9.06 -4.96 5.83
CA LEU A 554 -10.17 -5.87 5.52
C LEU A 554 -9.80 -7.36 5.62
N PRO A 555 -8.62 -7.83 5.12
CA PRO A 555 -8.21 -9.23 5.27
C PRO A 555 -8.08 -9.67 6.74
N LEU A 556 -7.52 -8.81 7.59
CA LEU A 556 -7.35 -9.07 9.02
C LEU A 556 -8.72 -9.22 9.70
N LEU A 557 -9.63 -8.29 9.42
CA LEU A 557 -10.98 -8.30 10.01
C LEU A 557 -11.75 -9.56 9.64
N GLN A 558 -11.67 -10.00 8.39
CA GLN A 558 -12.36 -11.22 7.97
C GLN A 558 -11.71 -12.47 8.56
N ARG A 559 -10.38 -12.54 8.57
CA ARG A 559 -9.66 -13.75 9.01
C ARG A 559 -9.79 -14.01 10.50
N PHE A 560 -9.74 -12.96 11.31
CA PHE A 560 -9.67 -13.06 12.76
C PHE A 560 -10.94 -12.62 13.48
N GLN A 561 -12.05 -12.46 12.75
CA GLN A 561 -13.37 -12.13 13.31
C GLN A 561 -13.72 -12.94 14.58
N PRO A 562 -13.44 -14.26 14.69
CA PRO A 562 -13.81 -15.02 15.88
C PRO A 562 -13.00 -14.71 17.15
N THR A 563 -11.81 -14.14 17.01
CA THR A 563 -10.86 -13.94 18.13
C THR A 563 -10.59 -12.48 18.44
N LEU A 564 -10.78 -11.58 17.46
CA LEU A 564 -10.47 -10.16 17.60
C LEU A 564 -11.36 -9.49 18.67
N GLN A 565 -10.71 -8.90 19.67
CA GLN A 565 -11.35 -8.22 20.80
C GLN A 565 -11.05 -6.72 20.85
N LYS A 566 -9.93 -6.26 20.28
CA LYS A 566 -9.55 -4.84 20.28
C LYS A 566 -8.60 -4.47 19.15
N MET A 567 -8.80 -3.28 18.57
CA MET A 567 -7.89 -2.63 17.64
C MET A 567 -7.47 -1.24 18.15
N VAL A 568 -6.17 -1.01 18.20
CA VAL A 568 -5.56 0.27 18.59
C VAL A 568 -4.74 0.79 17.42
N PHE A 569 -5.01 2.01 16.98
CA PHE A 569 -4.32 2.66 15.87
C PHE A 569 -3.48 3.80 16.40
N ILE A 570 -2.15 3.67 16.32
CA ILE A 570 -1.21 4.70 16.75
C ILE A 570 -0.54 5.27 15.50
N GLY A 571 -0.57 6.59 15.34
CA GLY A 571 -0.08 7.24 14.13
C GLY A 571 -0.26 8.75 14.17
N ASP A 572 -0.08 9.41 13.03
CA ASP A 572 -0.23 10.85 12.94
C ASP A 572 -0.55 11.32 11.51
N ASP A 573 -1.76 11.81 11.30
CA ASP A 573 -2.23 12.32 9.99
C ASP A 573 -1.56 13.64 9.56
N ARG A 574 -0.69 14.22 10.40
CA ARG A 574 0.18 15.33 10.02
C ARG A 574 1.57 14.87 9.56
N GLN A 575 1.85 13.57 9.59
CA GLN A 575 3.06 12.94 9.05
C GLN A 575 2.72 12.10 7.80
N LEU A 576 3.51 11.08 7.46
CA LEU A 576 3.35 10.32 6.23
C LEU A 576 1.93 9.73 6.09
N ALA A 577 1.37 9.90 4.90
CA ALA A 577 0.11 9.33 4.48
C ALA A 577 0.32 7.92 3.88
N PRO A 578 -0.75 7.19 3.53
CA PRO A 578 -0.63 5.93 2.80
C PRO A 578 0.18 6.09 1.51
N PHE A 579 0.87 5.02 1.13
CA PHE A 579 1.60 4.96 -0.15
C PHE A 579 0.64 5.26 -1.31
N GLY A 580 1.11 5.97 -2.35
CA GLY A 580 0.27 6.39 -3.48
C GLY A 580 -0.59 7.65 -3.23
N GLN A 581 -0.65 8.16 -2.00
CA GLN A 581 -1.48 9.35 -1.70
C GLN A 581 -1.04 10.60 -2.47
N ASP A 582 0.26 10.77 -2.73
CA ASP A 582 0.77 11.89 -3.52
C ASP A 582 0.33 11.83 -5.00
N ASP A 583 0.11 10.63 -5.52
CA ASP A 583 -0.28 10.38 -6.90
C ASP A 583 -1.81 10.42 -7.08
N ILE A 584 -2.56 9.92 -6.08
CA ILE A 584 -4.02 9.70 -6.15
C ILE A 584 -4.81 10.82 -5.44
N GLY A 585 -4.30 11.32 -4.31
CA GLY A 585 -4.91 12.37 -3.49
C GLY A 585 -6.16 11.99 -2.69
N LYS A 586 -6.73 10.79 -2.90
CA LYS A 586 -8.00 10.34 -2.29
C LYS A 586 -7.89 9.10 -1.39
N LEU A 587 -6.69 8.54 -1.24
CA LEU A 587 -6.46 7.46 -0.28
C LEU A 587 -6.58 7.99 1.14
N ARG A 588 -7.11 7.16 2.02
CA ARG A 588 -7.38 7.52 3.42
C ARG A 588 -6.84 6.43 4.33
N SER A 589 -6.21 6.83 5.42
CA SER A 589 -6.04 5.96 6.58
C SER A 589 -7.23 6.12 7.53
N VAL A 590 -7.24 5.36 8.61
CA VAL A 590 -8.22 5.51 9.70
C VAL A 590 -8.23 6.91 10.33
N PHE A 591 -7.11 7.66 10.27
CA PHE A 591 -7.05 9.01 10.81
C PHE A 591 -7.73 10.07 9.93
N GLU A 592 -7.98 9.75 8.65
CA GLU A 592 -8.75 10.60 7.76
C GLU A 592 -10.28 10.37 7.89
N LEU A 593 -10.72 9.38 8.68
CA LEU A 593 -12.15 9.13 8.94
C LEU A 593 -12.69 10.07 10.04
N PRO A 594 -13.67 10.95 9.75
CA PRO A 594 -14.10 11.98 10.69
C PRO A 594 -14.66 11.47 12.02
N HIS A 595 -15.41 10.36 12.03
CA HIS A 595 -15.98 9.79 13.24
C HIS A 595 -14.94 9.19 14.17
N LEU A 596 -13.89 8.56 13.62
CA LEU A 596 -12.78 8.04 14.40
C LEU A 596 -11.86 9.16 14.87
N ARG A 597 -11.51 10.10 13.98
CA ARG A 597 -10.61 11.23 14.29
C ARG A 597 -11.13 12.09 15.44
N ARG A 598 -12.43 12.35 15.52
CA ARG A 598 -13.04 13.14 16.61
C ARG A 598 -12.83 12.52 17.99
N ARG A 599 -12.63 11.20 18.05
CA ARG A 599 -12.43 10.43 19.29
C ARG A 599 -10.95 10.08 19.53
N ALA A 600 -10.05 10.56 18.67
CA ALA A 600 -8.64 10.25 18.78
C ALA A 600 -8.05 10.87 20.06
N HIS A 601 -7.29 10.05 20.79
CA HIS A 601 -6.51 10.50 21.94
C HIS A 601 -5.23 11.17 21.47
N PHE A 602 -4.95 12.40 21.92
CA PHE A 602 -3.78 13.17 21.48
C PHE A 602 -2.66 13.10 22.52
N LEU A 603 -1.47 12.67 22.09
CA LEU A 603 -0.27 12.76 22.92
C LEU A 603 0.29 14.17 22.80
N ASP A 604 0.27 14.92 23.91
CA ASP A 604 0.45 16.38 23.92
C ASP A 604 1.87 16.86 24.21
N THR A 605 2.79 15.98 24.61
CA THR A 605 4.13 16.39 25.06
C THR A 605 5.21 15.69 24.25
N GLN A 606 6.12 16.46 23.64
CA GLN A 606 7.25 15.96 22.86
C GLN A 606 8.59 16.17 23.59
N TYR A 607 9.46 15.17 23.47
CA TYR A 607 10.75 15.08 24.16
C TYR A 607 11.97 15.04 23.22
N ARG A 608 11.74 15.20 21.91
CA ARG A 608 12.79 15.03 20.89
C ARG A 608 13.37 16.36 20.46
N MET A 609 12.54 17.28 19.99
CA MET A 609 12.98 18.47 19.29
C MET A 609 13.38 19.58 20.26
N PRO A 610 14.45 20.33 19.97
CA PRO A 610 14.79 21.57 20.66
C PRO A 610 13.62 22.57 20.64
N LEU A 611 13.54 23.42 21.67
CA LEU A 611 12.39 24.32 21.90
C LEU A 611 12.02 25.15 20.67
N VAL A 612 13.00 25.69 19.96
CA VAL A 612 12.77 26.54 18.79
C VAL A 612 12.08 25.79 17.64
N ILE A 613 12.42 24.52 17.43
CA ILE A 613 11.82 23.67 16.39
C ILE A 613 10.47 23.13 16.89
N GLY A 614 10.42 22.64 18.13
CA GLY A 614 9.21 22.11 18.75
C GLY A 614 8.07 23.13 18.79
N SER A 615 8.35 24.36 19.22
CA SER A 615 7.39 25.46 19.24
C SER A 615 6.91 25.86 17.84
N PHE A 616 7.82 25.89 16.86
CA PHE A 616 7.45 26.16 15.46
C PHE A 616 6.48 25.11 14.91
N ILE A 617 6.81 23.82 15.09
CA ILE A 617 5.98 22.69 14.63
C ILE A 617 4.64 22.66 15.37
N SER A 618 4.64 22.89 16.69
CA SER A 618 3.42 22.99 17.48
C SER A 618 2.47 24.05 16.92
N HIS A 619 2.99 25.26 16.67
CA HIS A 619 2.20 26.37 16.14
C HIS A 619 1.65 26.11 14.73
N HIS A 620 2.51 25.70 13.79
CA HIS A 620 2.15 25.64 12.36
C HIS A 620 1.48 24.32 11.94
N VAL A 621 1.68 23.24 12.70
CA VAL A 621 1.20 21.90 12.32
C VAL A 621 0.12 21.37 13.27
N TYR A 622 0.27 21.62 14.58
CA TYR A 622 -0.57 21.02 15.62
C TYR A 622 -1.42 22.05 16.39
N ASN A 623 -1.63 23.24 15.84
CA ASN A 623 -2.49 24.29 16.42
C ASN A 623 -2.15 24.62 17.89
N GLN A 624 -0.85 24.68 18.21
CA GLN A 624 -0.31 24.96 19.55
C GLN A 624 -0.65 23.93 20.64
N LYS A 625 -1.14 22.74 20.26
CA LYS A 625 -1.49 21.67 21.21
C LYS A 625 -0.28 20.84 21.68
N LEU A 626 0.88 21.00 21.04
CA LEU A 626 2.08 20.20 21.31
C LEU A 626 3.05 20.98 22.22
N MET A 627 3.26 20.48 23.43
CA MET A 627 4.19 20.99 24.43
C MET A 627 5.59 20.43 24.22
N THR A 628 6.62 21.25 24.40
CA THR A 628 8.03 20.85 24.27
C THR A 628 8.69 20.74 25.64
N VAL A 629 9.22 19.56 25.94
CA VAL A 629 10.09 19.32 27.10
C VAL A 629 11.46 18.92 26.57
N HIS A 630 12.38 19.87 26.54
CA HIS A 630 13.74 19.65 26.02
C HIS A 630 14.74 20.61 26.67
N ASN A 631 15.97 20.15 26.90
CA ASN A 631 17.00 20.94 27.59
C ASN A 631 17.60 22.06 26.71
N ASN A 632 17.57 21.88 25.39
CA ASN A 632 18.09 22.87 24.45
C ASN A 632 17.03 23.93 24.06
N ASN A 633 17.16 25.11 24.66
CA ASN A 633 16.35 26.30 24.39
C ASN A 633 17.01 27.29 23.44
N SER A 634 18.22 26.98 22.94
CA SER A 634 18.97 27.90 22.10
C SER A 634 18.36 28.01 20.71
N ARG A 635 18.20 29.25 20.21
CA ARG A 635 17.89 29.48 18.80
C ARG A 635 18.97 28.89 17.89
N ALA A 636 20.20 28.65 18.37
CA ALA A 636 21.29 27.99 17.65
C ALA A 636 21.03 26.53 17.28
N ALA A 637 20.02 25.90 17.89
CA ALA A 637 19.59 24.55 17.54
C ALA A 637 19.08 24.44 16.10
N CYS A 638 18.64 25.53 15.47
CA CYS A 638 18.27 25.55 14.06
C CYS A 638 18.99 26.69 13.33
N ARG A 639 19.67 26.36 12.23
CA ARG A 639 20.35 27.33 11.37
C ARG A 639 20.06 27.05 9.90
N PHE A 640 20.06 28.12 9.12
CA PHE A 640 20.02 28.05 7.67
C PHE A 640 21.41 28.41 7.14
N LEU A 641 21.79 27.78 6.03
CA LEU A 641 23.03 28.08 5.36
C LEU A 641 22.72 28.52 3.94
N ASP A 642 23.05 29.78 3.63
CA ASP A 642 22.81 30.38 2.33
C ASP A 642 23.87 29.91 1.32
N VAL A 643 23.49 28.94 0.50
CA VAL A 643 24.33 28.41 -0.58
C VAL A 643 24.20 29.31 -1.80
N LYS A 644 24.85 30.48 -1.71
CA LYS A 644 24.89 31.48 -2.80
C LYS A 644 25.41 30.84 -4.08
N ARG A 645 24.76 31.16 -5.21
CA ARG A 645 25.06 30.61 -6.55
C ARG A 645 24.86 29.09 -6.69
N GLY A 646 24.27 28.40 -5.71
CA GLY A 646 23.78 27.05 -5.90
C GLY A 646 22.65 27.02 -6.92
N GLN A 647 22.67 26.06 -7.84
CA GLN A 647 21.66 25.92 -8.89
C GLN A 647 21.26 24.45 -9.01
N GLU A 648 19.96 24.21 -9.18
CA GLU A 648 19.42 22.87 -9.42
C GLU A 648 19.80 22.38 -10.82
N GLN A 649 20.27 21.14 -10.93
CA GLN A 649 20.65 20.47 -12.17
C GLN A 649 19.94 19.11 -12.29
N ARG A 650 19.59 18.71 -13.50
CA ARG A 650 19.00 17.39 -13.77
C ARG A 650 20.08 16.31 -13.71
N LEU A 651 19.80 15.25 -12.95
CA LEU A 651 20.62 14.03 -12.93
C LEU A 651 19.71 12.82 -13.16
N GLY A 652 19.69 12.33 -14.40
CA GLY A 652 18.69 11.36 -14.86
C GLY A 652 17.27 11.89 -14.68
N LYS A 653 16.40 11.12 -14.00
CA LYS A 653 15.02 11.53 -13.66
C LYS A 653 14.94 12.37 -12.36
N SER A 654 16.06 12.61 -11.68
CA SER A 654 16.13 13.30 -10.39
C SER A 654 16.76 14.69 -10.51
N TRP A 655 17.05 15.31 -9.37
CA TRP A 655 17.70 16.62 -9.25
C TRP A 655 18.91 16.55 -8.32
N ALA A 656 19.91 17.39 -8.58
CA ALA A 656 21.07 17.58 -7.73
C ALA A 656 21.48 19.07 -7.73
N ASN A 657 22.22 19.50 -6.71
CA ASN A 657 22.79 20.83 -6.61
C ASN A 657 24.26 20.70 -6.17
N PRO A 658 25.21 20.79 -7.11
CA PRO A 658 26.64 20.55 -6.84
C PRO A 658 27.24 21.45 -5.76
N LYS A 659 26.75 22.69 -5.63
CA LYS A 659 27.23 23.61 -4.59
C LYS A 659 26.72 23.22 -3.21
N GLU A 660 25.46 22.82 -3.08
CA GLU A 660 24.95 22.26 -1.82
C GLU A 660 25.71 20.99 -1.43
N ILE A 661 26.05 20.11 -2.39
CA ILE A 661 26.87 18.91 -2.12
C ILE A 661 28.20 19.31 -1.48
N THR A 662 28.93 20.25 -2.09
CA THR A 662 30.23 20.72 -1.59
C THR A 662 30.13 21.20 -0.13
N VAL A 663 29.07 21.96 0.15
CA VAL A 663 28.79 22.51 1.47
C VAL A 663 28.43 21.43 2.49
N VAL A 664 27.56 20.49 2.11
CA VAL A 664 27.15 19.36 2.96
C VAL A 664 28.35 18.49 3.33
N ILE A 665 29.24 18.20 2.38
CA ILE A 665 30.47 17.44 2.65
C ILE A 665 31.38 18.19 3.63
N HIS A 666 31.49 19.51 3.51
CA HIS A 666 32.27 20.31 4.46
C HIS A 666 31.67 20.28 5.88
N LEU A 667 30.35 20.40 6.01
CA LEU A 667 29.65 20.25 7.30
C LEU A 667 29.85 18.85 7.89
N ALA A 668 29.73 17.81 7.06
CA ALA A 668 29.97 16.42 7.47
C ALA A 668 31.40 16.23 8.02
N ARG A 669 32.42 16.86 7.39
CA ARG A 669 33.81 16.86 7.91
C ARG A 669 33.93 17.56 9.26
N ILE A 670 33.21 18.66 9.48
CA ILE A 670 33.22 19.36 10.77
C ILE A 670 32.61 18.47 11.84
N TYR A 671 31.41 17.93 11.60
CA TYR A 671 30.72 17.08 12.56
C TYR A 671 31.49 15.80 12.85
N HIS A 672 32.09 15.17 11.84
CA HIS A 672 32.93 14.00 12.03
C HIS A 672 34.16 14.31 12.90
N ARG A 673 34.88 15.41 12.63
CA ARG A 673 36.01 15.85 13.46
C ARG A 673 35.63 16.18 14.91
N GLN A 674 34.40 16.65 15.12
CA GLN A 674 33.85 16.93 16.45
C GLN A 674 33.27 15.69 17.15
N GLY A 675 33.29 14.51 16.51
CA GLY A 675 32.67 13.30 17.06
C GLY A 675 31.15 13.36 17.17
N LYS A 676 30.49 14.28 16.45
CA LYS A 676 29.03 14.45 16.48
C LYS A 676 28.33 13.29 15.77
N GLN A 677 27.23 12.80 16.35
CA GLN A 677 26.34 11.87 15.68
C GLN A 677 25.42 12.63 14.74
N PHE A 678 25.54 12.37 13.43
CA PHE A 678 24.79 13.11 12.42
C PHE A 678 24.32 12.26 11.25
N ARG A 679 23.24 12.74 10.63
CA ARG A 679 22.65 12.22 9.41
C ARG A 679 22.31 13.36 8.45
N ILE A 680 22.34 13.06 7.16
CA ILE A 680 22.03 13.99 6.09
C ILE A 680 20.65 13.62 5.51
N ILE A 681 19.78 14.60 5.30
CA ILE A 681 18.48 14.41 4.65
C ILE A 681 18.48 15.16 3.33
N THR A 682 18.10 14.48 2.24
CA THR A 682 17.86 15.13 0.95
C THR A 682 16.72 14.43 0.20
N PRO A 683 15.77 15.17 -0.39
CA PRO A 683 14.58 14.55 -1.00
C PRO A 683 14.80 14.01 -2.42
N TYR A 684 16.01 14.12 -2.98
CA TYR A 684 16.29 13.74 -4.37
C TYR A 684 17.37 12.66 -4.46
N ASP A 685 17.04 11.54 -5.13
CA ASP A 685 17.96 10.40 -5.25
C ASP A 685 19.26 10.75 -5.99
N GLY A 686 19.18 11.66 -6.98
CA GLY A 686 20.37 12.18 -7.66
C GLY A 686 21.32 12.91 -6.70
N GLN A 687 20.78 13.75 -5.82
CA GLN A 687 21.55 14.41 -4.77
C GLN A 687 22.11 13.40 -3.77
N ARG A 688 21.29 12.44 -3.31
CA ARG A 688 21.71 11.38 -2.37
C ARG A 688 22.92 10.63 -2.89
N SER A 689 22.82 10.04 -4.09
CA SER A 689 23.91 9.28 -4.70
C SER A 689 25.18 10.10 -4.89
N ALA A 690 25.03 11.38 -5.25
CA ALA A 690 26.17 12.27 -5.42
C ALA A 690 26.85 12.62 -4.07
N ILE A 691 26.09 12.85 -3.00
CA ILE A 691 26.64 13.07 -1.65
C ILE A 691 27.34 11.81 -1.16
N GLU A 692 26.72 10.64 -1.30
CA GLU A 692 27.26 9.34 -0.87
C GLU A 692 28.65 9.08 -1.47
N ARG A 693 28.76 9.21 -2.80
CA ARG A 693 30.03 9.08 -3.52
C ARG A 693 31.08 10.08 -3.03
N GLN A 694 30.67 11.32 -2.73
CA GLN A 694 31.61 12.34 -2.27
C GLN A 694 32.06 12.12 -0.82
N LEU A 695 31.22 11.53 0.05
CA LEU A 695 31.62 11.12 1.39
C LEU A 695 32.66 10.00 1.31
N GLU A 696 32.42 9.00 0.46
CA GLU A 696 33.33 7.88 0.22
C GLU A 696 34.71 8.37 -0.29
N LEU A 697 34.71 9.21 -1.34
CA LEU A 697 35.95 9.81 -1.86
C LEU A 697 36.68 10.68 -0.83
N ALA A 698 35.94 11.29 0.11
CA ALA A 698 36.49 12.08 1.20
C ALA A 698 36.93 11.24 2.40
N GLN A 699 36.85 9.90 2.33
CA GLN A 699 37.14 8.97 3.41
C GLN A 699 36.34 9.26 4.70
N LEU A 700 35.11 9.74 4.54
CA LEU A 700 34.17 9.95 5.64
C LEU A 700 33.23 8.75 5.75
N PRO A 701 32.62 8.53 6.93
CA PRO A 701 31.51 7.60 7.04
C PRO A 701 30.43 7.98 6.01
N TRP A 702 30.09 7.04 5.15
CA TRP A 702 29.10 7.22 4.08
C TRP A 702 27.93 6.24 4.21
N GLU A 703 28.22 5.02 4.68
CA GLU A 703 27.21 3.98 4.91
C GLU A 703 26.13 4.45 5.88
N ASP A 704 24.87 4.32 5.45
CA ASP A 704 23.65 4.73 6.17
C ASP A 704 23.59 6.24 6.53
N LYS A 705 24.54 7.09 6.10
CA LYS A 705 24.58 8.50 6.54
C LYS A 705 23.54 9.41 5.90
N ILE A 706 22.91 8.98 4.81
CA ILE A 706 22.01 9.82 4.01
C ILE A 706 20.62 9.20 3.90
N TRP A 707 19.60 9.94 4.36
CA TRP A 707 18.20 9.56 4.23
C TRP A 707 17.54 10.25 3.04
N LEU A 708 17.11 9.45 2.07
CA LEU A 708 16.31 9.89 0.91
C LEU A 708 14.84 10.09 1.29
N THR A 709 14.28 9.05 1.89
CA THR A 709 12.92 9.02 2.40
C THR A 709 13.04 8.84 3.90
N VAL A 710 12.80 9.93 4.62
CA VAL A 710 12.73 9.89 6.07
C VAL A 710 11.47 9.12 6.46
N THR A 711 11.63 8.06 7.25
CA THR A 711 10.49 7.36 7.85
C THR A 711 10.19 7.91 9.24
N ALA A 712 9.03 7.56 9.80
CA ALA A 712 8.57 8.12 11.08
C ALA A 712 9.40 7.67 12.31
N GLY A 713 10.19 6.60 12.18
CA GLY A 713 11.09 6.11 13.22
C GLY A 713 12.50 6.71 13.21
N ASN A 714 12.91 7.36 12.11
CA ASN A 714 14.25 7.92 12.00
C ASN A 714 14.42 9.11 12.97
N GLU A 715 15.59 9.22 13.59
CA GLU A 715 15.98 10.35 14.43
C GLU A 715 17.50 10.34 14.61
N GLU A 716 18.11 11.52 14.77
CA GLU A 716 19.54 11.67 15.04
C GLU A 716 19.78 12.93 15.87
N ASP A 717 20.90 12.99 16.59
CA ASP A 717 21.29 14.19 17.35
C ASP A 717 21.42 15.42 16.44
N HIS A 718 22.22 15.30 15.38
CA HIS A 718 22.45 16.40 14.43
C HIS A 718 21.95 16.06 13.03
N ILE A 719 21.14 16.94 12.45
CA ILE A 719 20.59 16.77 11.09
C ILE A 719 21.15 17.85 10.16
N ILE A 720 21.66 17.43 9.01
CA ILE A 720 21.98 18.32 7.89
C ILE A 720 20.94 18.10 6.80
N VAL A 721 20.24 19.15 6.37
CA VAL A 721 19.24 19.07 5.28
C VAL A 721 19.79 19.74 4.03
N SER A 722 19.69 19.09 2.87
CA SER A 722 19.94 19.69 1.55
C SER A 722 18.63 19.74 0.77
N LEU A 723 18.13 20.96 0.50
CA LEU A 723 16.86 21.17 -0.18
C LEU A 723 16.94 21.00 -1.70
N VAL A 724 18.13 21.21 -2.28
CA VAL A 724 18.46 21.05 -3.70
C VAL A 724 17.82 22.09 -4.63
N ARG A 725 16.49 22.25 -4.52
CA ARG A 725 15.71 23.09 -5.41
C ARG A 725 15.96 24.57 -5.15
N THR A 726 15.99 25.32 -6.22
CA THR A 726 16.18 26.79 -6.23
C THR A 726 15.15 27.50 -7.12
N GLN A 727 14.41 26.75 -7.95
CA GLN A 727 13.36 27.30 -8.82
C GLN A 727 12.00 26.67 -8.56
N GLY A 728 11.90 25.34 -8.60
CA GLY A 728 10.62 24.63 -8.41
C GLY A 728 10.44 24.11 -6.99
N VAL A 729 9.26 24.30 -6.40
CA VAL A 729 8.96 23.88 -5.00
C VAL A 729 9.17 22.38 -4.76
N GLY A 730 8.87 21.54 -5.76
CA GLY A 730 9.17 20.11 -5.71
C GLY A 730 8.62 19.41 -4.46
N PHE A 731 9.51 18.72 -3.74
CA PHE A 731 9.19 17.95 -2.52
C PHE A 731 8.50 18.80 -1.43
N LEU A 732 8.85 20.09 -1.33
CA LEU A 732 8.33 21.00 -0.30
C LEU A 732 6.84 21.33 -0.44
N LYS A 733 6.21 20.93 -1.55
CA LYS A 733 4.75 21.05 -1.73
C LYS A 733 3.98 20.17 -0.74
N ASN A 734 4.55 19.04 -0.33
CA ASN A 734 3.92 18.14 0.63
C ASN A 734 4.32 18.55 2.06
N ALA A 735 3.39 19.19 2.77
CA ALA A 735 3.58 19.63 4.15
C ALA A 735 3.82 18.46 5.12
N ARG A 736 3.18 17.30 4.91
CA ARG A 736 3.35 16.09 5.74
C ARG A 736 4.78 15.55 5.67
N ARG A 737 5.33 15.42 4.46
CA ARG A 737 6.73 14.99 4.24
C ARG A 737 7.73 16.01 4.77
N THR A 738 7.40 17.29 4.64
CA THR A 738 8.23 18.39 5.18
C THR A 738 8.22 18.40 6.71
N ASN A 739 7.06 18.19 7.35
CA ASN A 739 6.94 18.04 8.80
C ASN A 739 7.81 16.86 9.29
N VAL A 740 7.75 15.72 8.60
CA VAL A 740 8.61 14.57 8.88
C VAL A 740 10.09 14.94 8.77
N MET A 741 10.53 15.64 7.72
CA MET A 741 11.91 16.07 7.56
C MET A 741 12.38 16.99 8.70
N LEU A 742 11.56 17.96 9.11
CA LEU A 742 11.92 18.97 10.11
C LEU A 742 11.92 18.45 11.55
N THR A 743 11.37 17.26 11.80
CA THR A 743 11.14 16.73 13.16
C THR A 743 12.10 15.59 13.54
N ARG A 744 13.26 15.50 12.89
CA ARG A 744 14.21 14.37 13.04
C ARG A 744 15.38 14.64 13.97
N CYS A 745 15.73 15.91 14.21
CA CYS A 745 16.86 16.24 15.06
C CYS A 745 16.49 16.17 16.55
N LYS A 746 17.43 15.70 17.37
CA LYS A 746 17.35 15.80 18.85
C LYS A 746 18.08 17.03 19.37
N MET A 747 19.23 17.38 18.78
CA MET A 747 20.10 18.43 19.29
C MET A 747 20.16 19.65 18.36
N SER A 748 20.45 19.45 17.06
CA SER A 748 20.48 20.57 16.11
C SER A 748 20.16 20.20 14.66
N MET A 749 19.77 21.21 13.88
CA MET A 749 19.50 21.11 12.45
C MET A 749 20.13 22.26 11.66
N ILE A 750 20.86 21.93 10.58
CA ILE A 750 21.35 22.91 9.59
C ILE A 750 20.67 22.65 8.25
N ILE A 751 19.97 23.64 7.70
CA ILE A 751 19.29 23.56 6.41
C ILE A 751 20.09 24.32 5.35
N CYS A 752 20.67 23.59 4.39
CA CYS A 752 21.37 24.12 3.23
C CYS A 752 20.38 24.42 2.12
N THR A 753 20.30 25.68 1.70
CA THR A 753 19.39 26.14 0.63
C THR A 753 19.83 27.49 0.07
N ASN A 754 19.16 27.96 -0.98
CA ASN A 754 19.23 29.35 -1.41
C ASN A 754 18.29 30.21 -0.55
N ARG A 755 18.82 31.31 0.04
CA ARG A 755 18.02 32.18 0.93
C ARG A 755 16.83 32.81 0.25
N ASP A 756 17.02 33.38 -0.93
CA ASP A 756 15.93 34.05 -1.65
C ASP A 756 14.83 33.06 -2.03
N PHE A 757 15.18 31.82 -2.40
CA PHE A 757 14.20 30.79 -2.78
C PHE A 757 13.15 30.51 -1.70
N VAL A 758 13.57 30.44 -0.42
CA VAL A 758 12.69 30.11 0.71
C VAL A 758 12.19 31.32 1.49
N THR A 759 12.72 32.52 1.27
CA THR A 759 12.26 33.73 1.97
C THR A 759 11.41 34.65 1.09
N LYS A 760 11.75 34.76 -0.20
CA LYS A 760 11.06 35.66 -1.16
C LYS A 760 10.53 34.92 -2.39
N GLY A 761 11.06 33.73 -2.65
CA GLY A 761 10.81 32.94 -3.85
C GLY A 761 9.64 31.97 -3.70
N LYS A 762 9.57 31.01 -4.63
CA LYS A 762 8.44 30.09 -4.75
C LYS A 762 8.24 29.17 -3.54
N ALA A 763 9.26 29.00 -2.68
CA ALA A 763 9.16 28.16 -1.49
C ALA A 763 8.81 28.93 -0.20
N ALA A 764 8.60 30.25 -0.26
CA ALA A 764 8.30 31.08 0.91
C ALA A 764 7.04 30.63 1.68
N SER A 765 6.00 30.16 0.97
CA SER A 765 4.76 29.67 1.59
C SER A 765 4.82 28.23 2.10
N THR A 766 5.93 27.52 1.85
CA THR A 766 6.11 26.15 2.34
C THR A 766 6.43 26.14 3.84
N LEU A 767 6.28 24.98 4.50
CA LEU A 767 6.61 24.85 5.92
C LEU A 767 8.09 25.20 6.22
N VAL A 768 9.02 24.94 5.29
CA VAL A 768 10.43 25.37 5.44
C VAL A 768 10.59 26.88 5.30
N GLY A 769 9.84 27.50 4.36
CA GLY A 769 9.85 28.96 4.20
C GLY A 769 9.28 29.68 5.42
N GLN A 770 8.20 29.15 5.99
CA GLN A 770 7.64 29.62 7.26
C GLN A 770 8.65 29.49 8.41
N LEU A 771 9.37 28.36 8.51
CA LEU A 771 10.44 28.18 9.50
C LEU A 771 11.55 29.22 9.30
N ALA A 772 12.00 29.44 8.07
CA ALA A 772 13.00 30.47 7.76
C ALA A 772 12.54 31.86 8.18
N GLY A 773 11.26 32.19 7.94
CA GLY A 773 10.63 33.43 8.39
C GLY A 773 10.61 33.57 9.92
N THR A 774 10.16 32.55 10.65
CA THR A 774 10.11 32.54 12.12
C THR A 774 11.51 32.64 12.75
N MET A 775 12.50 32.02 12.13
CA MET A 775 13.88 32.02 12.62
C MET A 775 14.57 33.37 12.46
N GLY A 776 14.19 34.17 11.46
CA GLY A 776 14.70 35.51 11.21
C GLY A 776 16.10 35.53 10.57
N PRO A 777 16.65 36.74 10.31
CA PRO A 777 17.93 36.90 9.61
C PRO A 777 19.14 36.33 10.38
N ASP A 778 19.13 36.37 11.70
CA ASP A 778 20.26 35.93 12.55
C ASP A 778 20.47 34.41 12.56
N ALA A 779 19.50 33.66 12.04
CA ALA A 779 19.62 32.22 11.88
C ALA A 779 20.34 31.81 10.59
N TRP A 780 20.63 32.76 9.69
CA TRP A 780 21.32 32.51 8.42
C TRP A 780 22.82 32.64 8.57
N LEU A 781 23.52 31.60 8.13
CA LEU A 781 24.97 31.54 7.99
C LEU A 781 25.33 31.64 6.51
N ASP A 782 26.53 32.12 6.22
CA ASP A 782 27.17 32.01 4.91
C ASP A 782 28.40 31.08 4.94
N ALA A 783 29.02 30.87 3.79
CA ALA A 783 30.18 29.98 3.70
C ALA A 783 31.40 30.48 4.51
N ARG A 784 31.55 31.79 4.70
CA ARG A 784 32.63 32.38 5.50
C ARG A 784 32.42 32.11 6.98
N ASP A 785 31.18 32.16 7.45
CA ASP A 785 30.84 31.84 8.84
C ASP A 785 31.29 30.43 9.24
N ILE A 786 31.17 29.48 8.31
CA ILE A 786 31.61 28.10 8.53
C ILE A 786 33.13 28.00 8.58
N VAL A 787 33.84 28.67 7.66
CA VAL A 787 35.30 28.72 7.62
C VAL A 787 35.87 29.38 8.88
N ASN A 788 35.20 30.43 9.37
CA ASN A 788 35.56 31.15 10.59
C ASN A 788 35.24 30.38 11.88
N GLY A 789 34.66 29.18 11.78
CA GLY A 789 34.45 28.30 12.91
C GLY A 789 33.24 28.67 13.78
N ILE A 790 32.24 29.38 13.25
CA ILE A 790 31.00 29.70 14.00
C ILE A 790 30.21 28.45 14.39
N LEU A 791 30.50 27.32 13.75
CA LEU A 791 29.95 26.00 14.07
C LEU A 791 30.86 25.17 15.01
N ARG A 792 31.93 25.75 15.56
CA ARG A 792 32.84 25.07 16.49
C ARG A 792 32.18 24.80 17.84
#